data_AF-A0A950NKP5-F1
#
_entry.id   AF-A0A950NKP5-F1
#
_cell.length_a   1.000
_cell.length_b   1.000
_cell.length_c   1.000
_cell.angle_alpha   90.00
_cell.angle_beta   90.00
_cell.angle_gamma   90.00
#
_symmetry.space_group_name_H-M   'P 1'
#
loop_
_entity.id
_entity.type
_entity.pdbx_description
1 polymer ?
#
loop_
_entity_poly.entity_id
_entity_poly.type
_entity_poly.pdbx_seq_one_letter_code
_entity_poly.pdbx_strand_id
1 'polypeptide(L)'
;MEIVGNLVADPPVRNLLVLGYPDVYQAGDHIPEVLRYNPIACEGFNDRLLEDYKRKGLHLNEIKLMPNGKGWLILEFGGETKQEVDDRAHSLMEHLKNQKNAPTMQLYDDKPREHQIWEIRESALGGSSFVPGKEPAWAGWEDSAVPADRVGSYLRDLDALFGKYGWQPSIFGHFGQGCLHIRVPFELTTQTGLDRFRSFMDEATTLVVKYGGSFSGEHGDGQARAQFLPKLFGDEIVEAFREFKAIWDPDGKMNPGKAIDAYSITENLKLGTNYDPPQPKTHFHYEADRFSFSNATLRCVGVGKCRREENGTMCPSYMVTHEEMHSTRGRARLLFEMLQGNPLSDGWRDEHVKEALDLCLSCKGCKGECPVNVDIATYKSEFLSHYYDGRLRPRSAYASGLIHRWARVASWMPATANFFTQTPGLSNLAKLAAGYSQKRQIPPFAPRTFKQWFAARVRHNEHKPKVILWADTFNNHFTPGVARAAVEVLEDAGYQVCVPRKSLCCGRPLYDYGMLDLAEKLLREILTSLRPAIQQGIPVIGLEPSCVTVFRDEMTNLIHGDEDAKRLQQQTFLLSEFLEQKAGDYQIPQLKRQAVVHGHCHHKSTLQFEAEEKVLRKTGLEYQILDSGCCGMAGAFGYERDHYAVGIKCGERVLLPAIRTASKGALIIADGFS
;
A
#
# COMPACT_ATOMS: atom_id res chain seq x y z
N MET A 1 23.31 8.31 -25.15
CA MET A 1 22.10 8.37 -25.99
C MET A 1 21.37 9.65 -25.59
N GLU A 2 21.23 10.57 -26.52
CA GLU A 2 20.44 11.79 -26.35
C GLU A 2 19.08 11.52 -26.98
N ILE A 3 17.99 11.80 -26.26
CA ILE A 3 16.63 11.64 -26.76
C ILE A 3 16.07 13.04 -26.95
N VAL A 4 15.76 13.40 -28.20
CA VAL A 4 15.09 14.66 -28.57
C VAL A 4 13.67 14.32 -28.96
N GLY A 5 12.69 14.89 -28.26
CA GLY A 5 11.27 14.67 -28.50
C GLY A 5 10.51 15.99 -28.61
N ASN A 6 9.47 16.02 -29.44
CA ASN A 6 8.54 17.14 -29.51
C ASN A 6 7.58 17.08 -28.31
N LEU A 7 7.47 18.18 -27.57
CA LEU A 7 6.51 18.30 -26.47
C LEU A 7 5.17 18.81 -27.01
N VAL A 8 4.08 18.25 -26.48
CA VAL A 8 2.72 18.76 -26.70
C VAL A 8 2.31 19.65 -25.53
N ALA A 9 1.48 20.65 -25.78
CA ALA A 9 0.94 21.49 -24.72
C ALA A 9 -0.03 20.68 -23.84
N ASP A 10 0.11 20.81 -22.52
CA ASP A 10 -0.81 20.21 -21.56
C ASP A 10 -2.04 21.12 -21.37
N PRO A 11 -3.27 20.68 -21.69
CA PRO A 11 -4.44 21.53 -21.61
C PRO A 11 -4.73 22.00 -20.17
N PRO A 12 -4.94 23.31 -19.95
CA PRO A 12 -5.12 23.86 -18.60
C PRO A 12 -6.45 23.48 -17.95
N VAL A 13 -7.46 23.14 -18.76
CA VAL A 13 -8.79 22.75 -18.31
C VAL A 13 -9.12 21.35 -18.81
N ARG A 14 -9.66 20.53 -17.91
CA ARG A 14 -10.10 19.17 -18.18
C ARG A 14 -11.49 18.93 -17.58
N ASN A 15 -12.21 17.98 -18.16
CA ASN A 15 -13.35 17.34 -17.52
C ASN A 15 -13.32 15.84 -17.84
N LEU A 16 -14.05 15.06 -17.05
CA LEU A 16 -14.09 13.60 -17.16
C LEU A 16 -15.53 13.13 -17.33
N LEU A 17 -15.83 12.51 -18.47
CA LEU A 17 -17.11 11.88 -18.75
C LEU A 17 -16.97 10.37 -18.63
N VAL A 18 -17.76 9.77 -17.74
CA VAL A 18 -17.81 8.32 -17.57
C VAL A 18 -19.10 7.78 -18.15
N LEU A 19 -18.98 6.79 -19.03
CA LEU A 19 -20.09 6.10 -19.69
C LEU A 19 -20.20 4.68 -19.14
N GLY A 20 -21.38 4.29 -18.64
CA GLY A 20 -21.67 2.95 -18.13
C GLY A 20 -22.56 2.16 -19.08
N TYR A 21 -22.11 0.96 -19.45
CA TYR A 21 -22.75 0.08 -20.43
C TYR A 21 -23.26 -1.22 -19.79
N PRO A 22 -24.22 -1.92 -20.39
CA PRO A 22 -24.69 -3.22 -19.88
C PRO A 22 -23.61 -4.32 -19.88
N ASP A 23 -22.59 -4.19 -20.72
CA ASP A 23 -21.42 -5.06 -20.81
C ASP A 23 -20.23 -4.31 -21.46
N VAL A 24 -19.02 -4.86 -21.35
CA VAL A 24 -17.79 -4.26 -21.90
C VAL A 24 -17.74 -4.30 -23.43
N TYR A 25 -18.51 -5.18 -24.06
CA TYR A 25 -18.53 -5.32 -25.52
C TYR A 25 -19.22 -4.12 -26.17
N GLN A 26 -20.36 -3.70 -25.60
CA GLN A 26 -21.09 -2.50 -26.03
C GLN A 26 -20.26 -1.23 -25.80
N ALA A 27 -19.47 -1.18 -24.72
CA ALA A 27 -18.48 -0.13 -24.53
C ALA A 27 -17.48 -0.11 -25.71
N GLY A 28 -16.97 -1.29 -26.10
CA GLY A 28 -16.13 -1.47 -27.28
C GLY A 28 -16.79 -1.04 -28.60
N ASP A 29 -18.07 -1.37 -28.79
CA ASP A 29 -18.83 -1.06 -30.00
C ASP A 29 -19.02 0.48 -30.18
N HIS A 30 -19.04 1.26 -29.09
CA HIS A 30 -19.22 2.71 -29.12
C HIS A 30 -17.92 3.52 -29.32
N ILE A 31 -16.74 2.88 -29.29
CA ILE A 31 -15.44 3.59 -29.38
C ILE A 31 -15.35 4.51 -30.62
N PRO A 32 -15.68 4.05 -31.85
CA PRO A 32 -15.57 4.91 -33.05
C PRO A 32 -16.46 6.14 -33.00
N GLU A 33 -17.57 6.08 -32.27
CA GLU A 33 -18.50 7.18 -32.13
C GLU A 33 -18.00 8.21 -31.12
N VAL A 34 -17.55 7.77 -29.93
CA VAL A 34 -17.05 8.67 -28.89
C VAL A 34 -15.76 9.38 -29.32
N LEU A 35 -14.89 8.71 -30.09
CA LEU A 35 -13.64 9.30 -30.57
C LEU A 35 -13.86 10.47 -31.54
N ARG A 36 -15.02 10.58 -32.20
CA ARG A 36 -15.35 11.73 -33.07
C ARG A 36 -15.43 13.06 -32.32
N TYR A 37 -15.57 13.00 -31.00
CA TYR A 37 -15.62 14.18 -30.12
C TYR A 37 -14.22 14.58 -29.60
N ASN A 38 -13.16 13.93 -30.08
CA ASN A 38 -11.75 14.22 -29.76
C ASN A 38 -11.46 14.28 -28.25
N PRO A 39 -11.78 13.22 -27.48
CA PRO A 39 -11.25 13.10 -26.12
C PRO A 39 -9.72 12.96 -26.18
N ILE A 40 -9.03 13.50 -25.18
CA ILE A 40 -7.58 13.36 -25.03
C ILE A 40 -7.18 12.02 -24.40
N ALA A 41 -8.11 11.35 -23.71
CA ALA A 41 -7.98 9.98 -23.24
C ALA A 41 -9.31 9.22 -23.36
N CYS A 42 -9.24 7.94 -23.71
CA CYS A 42 -10.39 7.04 -23.78
C CYS A 42 -9.99 5.67 -23.23
N GLU A 43 -10.28 5.47 -21.95
CA GLU A 43 -9.95 4.25 -21.22
C GLU A 43 -11.20 3.40 -21.01
N GLY A 44 -11.05 2.08 -20.87
CA GLY A 44 -12.17 1.21 -20.56
C GLY A 44 -11.82 0.06 -19.64
N PHE A 45 -12.83 -0.51 -18.99
CA PHE A 45 -12.71 -1.72 -18.17
C PHE A 45 -14.06 -2.42 -17.94
N ASN A 46 -14.01 -3.67 -17.48
CA ASN A 46 -15.19 -4.48 -17.15
C ASN A 46 -15.53 -4.52 -15.64
N ASP A 47 -16.73 -5.02 -15.31
CA ASP A 47 -17.25 -5.19 -13.95
C ASP A 47 -16.36 -6.01 -13.03
N ARG A 48 -15.73 -7.06 -13.59
CA ARG A 48 -14.80 -7.93 -12.86
C ARG A 48 -13.69 -7.14 -12.17
N LEU A 49 -13.20 -6.04 -12.76
CA LEU A 49 -12.22 -5.17 -12.11
C LEU A 49 -12.77 -4.52 -10.82
N LEU A 50 -13.99 -3.98 -10.87
CA LEU A 50 -14.61 -3.36 -9.68
C LEU A 50 -14.99 -4.40 -8.63
N GLU A 51 -15.33 -5.63 -9.03
CA GLU A 51 -15.53 -6.75 -8.11
C GLU A 51 -14.23 -7.14 -7.39
N ASP A 52 -13.12 -7.19 -8.12
CA ASP A 52 -11.79 -7.45 -7.55
C ASP A 52 -11.41 -6.39 -6.52
N TYR A 53 -11.73 -5.13 -6.80
CA TYR A 53 -11.48 -4.01 -5.89
C TYR A 53 -12.30 -4.13 -4.62
N LYS A 54 -13.59 -4.44 -4.74
CA LYS A 54 -14.48 -4.68 -3.59
C LYS A 54 -13.95 -5.80 -2.69
N ARG A 55 -13.48 -6.92 -3.28
CA ARG A 55 -12.89 -8.04 -2.53
C ARG A 55 -11.61 -7.65 -1.80
N LYS A 56 -10.84 -6.71 -2.34
CA LYS A 56 -9.62 -6.19 -1.73
C LYS A 56 -9.83 -5.02 -0.79
N GLY A 57 -11.02 -4.42 -0.78
CA GLY A 57 -11.26 -3.16 -0.09
C GLY A 57 -10.56 -1.95 -0.72
N LEU A 58 -10.26 -2.00 -2.03
CA LEU A 58 -9.63 -0.90 -2.76
C LEU A 58 -10.68 0.03 -3.38
N HIS A 59 -10.42 1.33 -3.36
CA HIS A 59 -11.21 2.37 -4.03
C HIS A 59 -12.74 2.31 -3.77
N LEU A 60 -13.15 1.91 -2.55
CA LEU A 60 -14.55 1.65 -2.23
C LEU A 60 -15.44 2.91 -2.28
N ASN A 61 -14.86 4.10 -2.13
CA ASN A 61 -15.60 5.35 -2.20
C ASN A 61 -15.71 5.84 -3.65
N GLU A 62 -14.63 5.71 -4.40
CA GLU A 62 -14.51 6.06 -5.81
C GLU A 62 -15.47 5.18 -6.65
N ILE A 63 -15.58 3.89 -6.33
CA ILE A 63 -16.55 2.98 -6.96
C ILE A 63 -17.99 3.48 -6.84
N LYS A 64 -18.36 4.18 -5.74
CA LYS A 64 -19.72 4.71 -5.56
C LYS A 64 -20.02 5.90 -6.48
N LEU A 65 -18.98 6.54 -7.01
CA LEU A 65 -19.12 7.64 -7.95
C LEU A 65 -19.47 7.12 -9.35
N MET A 66 -19.05 5.90 -9.71
CA MET A 66 -19.23 5.32 -11.04
C MET A 66 -20.72 5.22 -11.44
N PRO A 67 -21.09 5.54 -12.70
CA PRO A 67 -22.44 5.33 -13.19
C PRO A 67 -22.77 3.83 -13.33
N ASN A 68 -24.06 3.49 -13.32
CA ASN A 68 -24.51 2.09 -13.38
C ASN A 68 -24.07 1.39 -14.68
N GLY A 69 -23.36 0.27 -14.57
CA GLY A 69 -22.92 -0.50 -15.73
C GLY A 69 -22.22 -1.81 -15.34
N LYS A 70 -21.79 -2.54 -16.36
CA LYS A 70 -20.86 -3.69 -16.27
C LYS A 70 -19.66 -3.58 -17.21
N GLY A 71 -19.65 -2.55 -18.05
CA GLY A 71 -18.48 -2.09 -18.79
C GLY A 71 -18.49 -0.58 -18.79
N TRP A 72 -17.33 0.05 -18.73
CA TRP A 72 -17.23 1.50 -18.69
C TRP A 72 -16.24 2.03 -19.71
N LEU A 73 -16.52 3.24 -20.20
CA LEU A 73 -15.55 4.11 -20.84
C LEU A 73 -15.33 5.33 -19.95
N ILE A 74 -14.08 5.73 -19.76
CA ILE A 74 -13.67 6.98 -19.15
C ILE A 74 -13.10 7.85 -20.27
N LEU A 75 -13.73 9.00 -20.50
CA LEU A 75 -13.36 9.96 -21.53
C LEU A 75 -12.86 11.23 -20.84
N GLU A 76 -11.61 11.60 -21.06
CA GLU A 76 -11.09 12.90 -20.64
C GLU A 76 -11.12 13.86 -21.83
N PHE A 77 -11.68 15.05 -21.63
CA PHE A 77 -11.58 16.14 -22.60
C PHE A 77 -10.70 17.23 -22.03
N GLY A 78 -9.77 17.75 -22.85
CA GLY A 78 -8.89 18.86 -22.47
C GLY A 78 -8.96 19.99 -23.48
N GLY A 79 -8.89 21.23 -23.01
CA GLY A 79 -8.96 22.45 -23.82
C GLY A 79 -8.53 23.70 -23.05
N GLU A 80 -8.64 24.86 -23.71
CA GLU A 80 -8.17 26.13 -23.16
C GLU A 80 -9.17 26.75 -22.17
N THR A 81 -10.46 26.48 -22.36
CA THR A 81 -11.53 27.05 -21.53
C THR A 81 -12.50 25.98 -21.03
N LYS A 82 -13.10 26.23 -19.86
CA LYS A 82 -14.14 25.35 -19.30
C LYS A 82 -15.34 25.19 -20.22
N GLN A 83 -15.78 26.28 -20.86
CA GLN A 83 -16.91 26.24 -21.79
C GLN A 83 -16.65 25.28 -22.95
N GLU A 84 -15.48 25.35 -23.58
CA GLU A 84 -15.10 24.49 -24.71
C GLU A 84 -15.07 22.99 -24.34
N VAL A 85 -14.54 22.69 -23.16
CA VAL A 85 -14.40 21.33 -22.64
C VAL A 85 -15.77 20.76 -22.22
N ASP A 86 -16.59 21.56 -21.56
CA ASP A 86 -17.95 21.20 -21.18
C ASP A 86 -18.85 21.03 -22.41
N ASP A 87 -18.76 21.91 -23.42
CA ASP A 87 -19.58 21.82 -24.64
C ASP A 87 -19.33 20.53 -25.42
N ARG A 88 -18.06 20.08 -25.48
CA ARG A 88 -17.72 18.78 -26.11
C ARG A 88 -18.35 17.61 -25.36
N ALA A 89 -18.20 17.57 -24.04
CA ALA A 89 -18.78 16.52 -23.22
C ALA A 89 -20.31 16.49 -23.31
N HIS A 90 -20.98 17.64 -23.18
CA HIS A 90 -22.44 17.74 -23.28
C HIS A 90 -22.95 17.40 -24.68
N SER A 91 -22.24 17.78 -25.75
CA SER A 91 -22.61 17.43 -27.12
C SER A 91 -22.60 15.91 -27.33
N LEU A 92 -21.58 15.22 -26.82
CA LEU A 92 -21.52 13.76 -26.85
C LEU A 92 -22.67 13.14 -26.02
N MET A 93 -22.92 13.65 -24.81
CA MET A 93 -24.00 13.15 -23.96
C MET A 93 -25.37 13.28 -24.62
N GLU A 94 -25.67 14.43 -25.23
CA GLU A 94 -26.95 14.64 -25.94
C GLU A 94 -27.05 13.76 -27.20
N HIS A 95 -25.95 13.54 -27.91
CA HIS A 95 -25.93 12.60 -29.04
C HIS A 95 -26.26 11.17 -28.59
N LEU A 96 -25.57 10.68 -27.56
CA LEU A 96 -25.73 9.32 -27.03
C LEU A 96 -27.11 9.08 -26.42
N LYS A 97 -27.68 10.09 -25.74
CA LYS A 97 -29.01 10.03 -25.13
C LYS A 97 -30.13 9.78 -26.15
N ASN A 98 -29.93 10.20 -27.40
CA ASN A 98 -30.87 9.99 -28.50
C ASN A 98 -30.71 8.63 -29.19
N GLN A 99 -29.77 7.79 -28.75
CA GLN A 99 -29.60 6.45 -29.28
C GLN A 99 -30.45 5.39 -28.57
N LYS A 100 -30.75 4.30 -29.28
CA LYS A 100 -31.56 3.19 -28.76
C LYS A 100 -30.92 2.49 -27.55
N ASN A 101 -29.60 2.46 -27.48
CA ASN A 101 -28.83 1.82 -26.41
C ASN A 101 -27.98 2.86 -25.66
N ALA A 102 -28.62 3.97 -25.24
CA ALA A 102 -27.92 5.03 -24.52
C ALA A 102 -27.23 4.47 -23.25
N PRO A 103 -25.92 4.73 -23.04
CA PRO A 103 -25.25 4.37 -21.81
C PRO A 103 -25.75 5.23 -20.65
N THR A 104 -25.51 4.79 -19.42
CA THR A 104 -25.59 5.68 -18.27
C THR A 104 -24.39 6.63 -18.33
N MET A 105 -24.57 7.87 -17.91
CA MET A 105 -23.56 8.91 -18.12
C MET A 105 -23.40 9.75 -16.85
N GLN A 106 -22.15 10.00 -16.47
CA GLN A 106 -21.81 10.88 -15.36
C GLN A 106 -20.64 11.78 -15.78
N LEU A 107 -20.86 13.09 -15.74
CA LEU A 107 -19.82 14.10 -15.95
C LEU A 107 -19.25 14.53 -14.59
N TYR A 108 -17.94 14.67 -14.53
CA TYR A 108 -17.21 15.29 -13.43
C TYR A 108 -16.41 16.45 -14.00
N ASP A 109 -16.56 17.61 -13.38
CA ASP A 109 -15.95 18.87 -13.80
C ASP A 109 -15.22 19.56 -12.64
N ASP A 110 -14.86 18.75 -11.64
CA ASP A 110 -14.06 19.13 -10.48
C ASP A 110 -12.84 18.21 -10.32
N LYS A 111 -11.65 18.81 -10.24
CA LYS A 111 -10.37 18.09 -10.19
C LYS A 111 -10.30 16.99 -9.13
N PRO A 112 -10.81 17.18 -7.89
CA PRO A 112 -10.79 16.12 -6.88
C PRO A 112 -11.53 14.85 -7.31
N ARG A 113 -12.75 14.99 -7.88
CA ARG A 113 -13.50 13.82 -8.35
C ARG A 113 -12.92 13.21 -9.62
N GLU A 114 -12.42 14.03 -10.54
CA GLU A 114 -11.72 13.53 -11.74
C GLU A 114 -10.54 12.64 -11.35
N HIS A 115 -9.72 13.09 -10.39
CA HIS A 115 -8.59 12.32 -9.86
C HIS A 115 -9.06 11.00 -9.21
N GLN A 116 -10.12 11.05 -8.39
CA GLN A 116 -10.71 9.87 -7.75
C GLN A 116 -11.13 8.78 -8.75
N ILE A 117 -11.73 9.17 -9.88
CA ILE A 117 -12.11 8.23 -10.93
C ILE A 117 -10.86 7.67 -11.65
N TRP A 118 -9.88 8.53 -11.95
CA TRP A 118 -8.62 8.10 -12.57
C TRP A 118 -7.87 7.07 -11.74
N GLU A 119 -7.87 7.19 -10.41
CA GLU A 119 -7.26 6.20 -9.52
C GLU A 119 -7.81 4.77 -9.72
N ILE A 120 -9.08 4.62 -10.11
CA ILE A 120 -9.66 3.32 -10.44
C ILE A 120 -8.96 2.73 -11.66
N ARG A 121 -8.76 3.51 -12.73
CA ARG A 121 -8.13 3.01 -13.95
C ARG A 121 -6.63 2.79 -13.78
N GLU A 122 -5.93 3.68 -13.09
CA GLU A 122 -4.47 3.61 -12.92
C GLU A 122 -4.03 2.47 -12.02
N SER A 123 -4.84 2.08 -11.03
CA SER A 123 -4.52 0.99 -10.11
C SER A 123 -4.93 -0.40 -10.62
N ALA A 124 -5.55 -0.49 -11.80
CA ALA A 124 -6.16 -1.71 -12.37
C ALA A 124 -5.20 -2.90 -12.43
N LEU A 125 -3.95 -2.65 -12.82
CA LEU A 125 -2.91 -3.66 -12.93
C LEU A 125 -2.68 -4.40 -11.62
N GLY A 126 -2.52 -3.67 -10.51
CA GLY A 126 -2.32 -4.30 -9.21
C GLY A 126 -3.62 -4.78 -8.60
N GLY A 127 -4.71 -4.04 -8.78
CA GLY A 127 -6.00 -4.35 -8.21
C GLY A 127 -6.60 -5.66 -8.73
N SER A 128 -6.27 -6.07 -9.96
CA SER A 128 -6.68 -7.36 -10.55
C SER A 128 -5.75 -8.56 -10.25
N SER A 129 -4.62 -8.37 -9.56
CA SER A 129 -3.70 -9.46 -9.16
C SER A 129 -3.84 -9.83 -7.68
N PHE A 130 -3.68 -11.10 -7.29
CA PHE A 130 -3.78 -11.53 -5.87
C PHE A 130 -5.10 -11.13 -5.18
N VAL A 131 -6.22 -11.38 -5.85
CA VAL A 131 -7.56 -11.06 -5.33
C VAL A 131 -7.98 -12.12 -4.30
N PRO A 132 -8.47 -11.73 -3.09
CA PRO A 132 -8.92 -12.68 -2.09
C PRO A 132 -9.98 -13.66 -2.62
N GLY A 133 -9.76 -14.95 -2.35
CA GLY A 133 -10.64 -16.04 -2.78
C GLY A 133 -10.59 -16.37 -4.28
N LYS A 134 -9.61 -15.84 -5.03
CA LYS A 134 -9.33 -16.20 -6.43
C LYS A 134 -7.91 -16.75 -6.58
N GLU A 135 -7.66 -17.46 -7.67
CA GLU A 135 -6.30 -17.81 -8.07
C GLU A 135 -5.49 -16.56 -8.43
N PRO A 136 -4.16 -16.53 -8.16
CA PRO A 136 -3.31 -15.42 -8.59
C PRO A 136 -3.39 -15.22 -10.11
N ALA A 137 -3.62 -13.98 -10.52
CA ALA A 137 -3.68 -13.60 -11.92
C ALA A 137 -2.37 -12.92 -12.34
N TRP A 138 -1.79 -13.41 -13.43
CA TRP A 138 -0.46 -13.07 -13.93
C TRP A 138 -0.51 -12.25 -15.22
N ALA A 139 0.62 -11.64 -15.53
CA ALA A 139 0.97 -11.23 -16.88
C ALA A 139 1.03 -12.45 -17.81
N GLY A 140 0.84 -12.21 -19.10
CA GLY A 140 1.03 -13.22 -20.12
C GLY A 140 0.19 -12.99 -21.36
N TRP A 141 -1.05 -12.50 -21.25
CA TRP A 141 -1.80 -11.97 -22.39
C TRP A 141 -2.35 -10.60 -22.02
N GLU A 142 -1.45 -9.63 -21.99
CA GLU A 142 -1.77 -8.21 -21.97
C GLU A 142 -1.25 -7.56 -23.25
N ASP A 143 -1.73 -6.35 -23.52
CA ASP A 143 -1.24 -5.48 -24.57
C ASP A 143 -1.56 -5.97 -26.00
N SER A 144 -2.75 -6.56 -26.15
CA SER A 144 -3.32 -6.84 -27.46
C SER A 144 -4.06 -5.61 -27.97
N ALA A 145 -3.69 -5.11 -29.14
CA ALA A 145 -4.28 -3.93 -29.77
C ALA A 145 -4.96 -4.28 -31.10
N VAL A 146 -6.18 -3.81 -31.33
CA VAL A 146 -6.90 -3.93 -32.61
C VAL A 146 -7.35 -2.55 -33.08
N PRO A 147 -7.69 -2.35 -34.37
CA PRO A 147 -8.34 -1.12 -34.82
C PRO A 147 -9.55 -0.77 -33.94
N ALA A 148 -9.69 0.52 -33.62
CA ALA A 148 -10.69 1.02 -32.67
C ALA A 148 -12.14 0.63 -33.04
N ASP A 149 -12.43 0.49 -34.33
CA ASP A 149 -13.73 0.04 -34.87
C ASP A 149 -13.99 -1.46 -34.75
N ARG A 150 -13.03 -2.22 -34.24
CA ARG A 150 -13.12 -3.67 -34.07
C ARG A 150 -13.08 -4.14 -32.62
N VAL A 151 -12.86 -3.23 -31.67
CA VAL A 151 -12.67 -3.56 -30.25
C VAL A 151 -13.84 -4.36 -29.68
N GLY A 152 -15.08 -3.93 -29.90
CA GLY A 152 -16.26 -4.65 -29.38
C GLY A 152 -16.40 -6.08 -29.91
N SER A 153 -16.18 -6.29 -31.21
CA SER A 153 -16.16 -7.64 -31.81
C SER A 153 -14.99 -8.49 -31.31
N TYR A 154 -13.79 -7.90 -31.22
CA TYR A 154 -12.61 -8.57 -30.70
C TYR A 154 -12.79 -9.02 -29.24
N LEU A 155 -13.35 -8.15 -28.37
CA LEU A 155 -13.64 -8.49 -26.98
C LEU A 155 -14.59 -9.69 -26.86
N ARG A 156 -15.61 -9.81 -27.73
CA ARG A 156 -16.55 -10.94 -27.73
C ARG A 156 -15.84 -12.26 -28.08
N ASP A 157 -15.03 -12.26 -29.14
CA ASP A 157 -14.28 -13.45 -29.54
C ASP A 157 -13.19 -13.80 -28.51
N LEU A 158 -12.57 -12.79 -27.89
CA LEU A 158 -11.56 -12.98 -26.86
C LEU A 158 -12.17 -13.54 -25.56
N ASP A 159 -13.34 -13.07 -25.11
CA ASP A 159 -14.03 -13.66 -23.96
C ASP A 159 -14.50 -15.10 -24.26
N ALA A 160 -14.92 -15.40 -25.49
CA ALA A 160 -15.19 -16.77 -25.92
C ALA A 160 -13.92 -17.66 -25.86
N LEU A 161 -12.76 -17.14 -26.26
CA LEU A 161 -11.48 -17.84 -26.12
C LEU A 161 -11.11 -18.06 -24.65
N PHE A 162 -11.26 -17.05 -23.80
CA PHE A 162 -11.08 -17.24 -22.35
C PHE A 162 -12.03 -18.31 -21.79
N GLY A 163 -13.29 -18.31 -22.24
CA GLY A 163 -14.28 -19.32 -21.90
C GLY A 163 -13.87 -20.75 -22.27
N LYS A 164 -13.24 -20.95 -23.44
CA LYS A 164 -12.67 -22.25 -23.85
C LYS A 164 -11.63 -22.77 -22.86
N TYR A 165 -10.87 -21.88 -22.23
CA TYR A 165 -9.85 -22.22 -21.22
C TYR A 165 -10.38 -22.16 -19.77
N GLY A 166 -11.66 -21.80 -19.57
CA GLY A 166 -12.29 -21.72 -18.25
C GLY A 166 -11.85 -20.48 -17.44
N TRP A 167 -11.42 -19.41 -18.10
CA TRP A 167 -10.97 -18.18 -17.47
C TRP A 167 -11.98 -17.04 -17.66
N GLN A 168 -12.02 -16.13 -16.69
CA GLN A 168 -12.86 -14.92 -16.70
C GLN A 168 -12.07 -13.74 -16.14
N PRO A 169 -11.12 -13.18 -16.91
CA PRO A 169 -10.20 -12.19 -16.39
C PRO A 169 -10.83 -10.79 -16.32
N SER A 170 -10.23 -9.96 -15.48
CA SER A 170 -10.46 -8.50 -15.47
C SER A 170 -9.76 -7.88 -16.68
N ILE A 171 -10.49 -7.04 -17.41
CA ILE A 171 -10.04 -6.38 -18.65
C ILE A 171 -10.06 -4.88 -18.39
N PHE A 172 -8.97 -4.21 -18.74
CA PHE A 172 -8.83 -2.76 -18.65
C PHE A 172 -7.84 -2.28 -19.72
N GLY A 173 -7.91 -1.03 -20.16
CA GLY A 173 -6.91 -0.54 -21.10
C GLY A 173 -7.28 0.73 -21.83
N HIS A 174 -6.39 1.07 -22.77
CA HIS A 174 -6.48 2.19 -23.68
C HIS A 174 -7.46 1.87 -24.82
N PHE A 175 -8.76 1.83 -24.50
CA PHE A 175 -9.82 1.42 -25.43
C PHE A 175 -9.87 2.31 -26.67
N GLY A 176 -9.59 3.61 -26.54
CA GLY A 176 -9.52 4.53 -27.69
C GLY A 176 -8.46 4.15 -28.72
N GLN A 177 -7.35 3.54 -28.28
CA GLN A 177 -6.29 3.00 -29.13
C GLN A 177 -6.52 1.52 -29.48
N GLY A 178 -7.64 0.95 -29.00
CA GLY A 178 -7.98 -0.45 -29.11
C GLY A 178 -7.03 -1.41 -28.39
N CYS A 179 -6.23 -0.91 -27.44
CA CYS A 179 -5.27 -1.68 -26.67
C CYS A 179 -5.85 -2.15 -25.33
N LEU A 180 -5.72 -3.45 -25.06
CA LEU A 180 -6.29 -4.12 -23.88
C LEU A 180 -5.21 -4.71 -23.00
N HIS A 181 -5.33 -4.52 -21.69
CA HIS A 181 -4.53 -5.19 -20.66
C HIS A 181 -5.41 -6.11 -19.82
N ILE A 182 -4.86 -7.28 -19.50
CA ILE A 182 -5.61 -8.38 -18.92
C ILE A 182 -4.72 -9.12 -17.93
N ARG A 183 -5.29 -9.52 -16.79
CA ARG A 183 -4.65 -10.42 -15.82
C ARG A 183 -5.34 -11.78 -15.85
N VAL A 184 -4.58 -12.83 -16.17
CA VAL A 184 -5.12 -14.17 -16.40
C VAL A 184 -4.57 -15.14 -15.35
N PRO A 185 -5.40 -16.00 -14.73
CA PRO A 185 -4.94 -16.96 -13.73
C PRO A 185 -4.24 -18.17 -14.38
N PHE A 186 -3.11 -17.91 -15.03
CA PHE A 186 -2.27 -18.96 -15.61
C PHE A 186 -1.67 -19.85 -14.53
N GLU A 187 -1.72 -21.17 -14.75
CA GLU A 187 -1.00 -22.14 -13.94
C GLU A 187 0.40 -22.33 -14.55
N LEU A 188 1.41 -21.69 -13.96
CA LEU A 188 2.76 -21.64 -14.55
C LEU A 188 3.75 -22.63 -13.92
N THR A 189 3.33 -23.35 -12.87
CA THR A 189 4.21 -24.25 -12.10
C THR A 189 4.04 -25.73 -12.46
N THR A 190 3.17 -26.07 -13.41
CA THR A 190 2.94 -27.45 -13.86
C THR A 190 3.06 -27.57 -15.37
N GLN A 191 3.46 -28.75 -15.86
CA GLN A 191 3.65 -28.95 -17.30
C GLN A 191 2.33 -28.76 -18.07
N THR A 192 1.24 -29.35 -17.57
CA THR A 192 -0.10 -29.18 -18.14
C THR A 192 -0.52 -27.71 -18.16
N GLY A 193 -0.21 -26.96 -17.11
CA GLY A 193 -0.48 -25.52 -17.03
C GLY A 193 0.29 -24.73 -18.09
N LEU A 194 1.59 -25.03 -18.28
CA LEU A 194 2.42 -24.42 -19.32
C LEU A 194 1.96 -24.76 -20.74
N ASP A 195 1.54 -26.01 -20.98
CA ASP A 195 1.00 -26.43 -22.28
C ASP A 195 -0.30 -25.67 -22.61
N ARG A 196 -1.18 -25.50 -21.62
CA ARG A 196 -2.40 -24.69 -21.74
C ARG A 196 -2.08 -23.22 -21.97
N PHE A 197 -1.13 -22.65 -21.22
CA PHE A 197 -0.66 -21.28 -21.40
C PHE A 197 -0.15 -21.07 -22.83
N ARG A 198 0.78 -21.92 -23.31
CA ARG A 198 1.31 -21.86 -24.67
C ARG A 198 0.21 -21.98 -25.73
N SER A 199 -0.72 -22.92 -25.56
CA SER A 199 -1.83 -23.13 -26.51
C SER A 199 -2.74 -21.90 -26.57
N PHE A 200 -3.06 -21.32 -25.40
CA PHE A 200 -3.84 -20.08 -25.33
C PHE A 200 -3.12 -18.94 -26.03
N MET A 201 -1.82 -18.75 -25.77
CA MET A 201 -1.01 -17.71 -26.41
C MET A 201 -0.98 -17.87 -27.93
N ASP A 202 -0.85 -19.11 -28.43
CA ASP A 202 -0.86 -19.40 -29.86
C ASP A 202 -2.21 -19.05 -30.52
N GLU A 203 -3.33 -19.43 -29.89
CA GLU A 203 -4.67 -19.10 -30.38
C GLU A 203 -4.98 -17.61 -30.28
N ALA A 204 -4.60 -16.97 -29.17
CA ALA A 204 -4.86 -15.56 -28.93
C ALA A 204 -4.06 -14.66 -29.89
N THR A 205 -2.80 -15.00 -30.19
CA THR A 205 -2.01 -14.31 -31.24
C THR A 205 -2.65 -14.45 -32.61
N THR A 206 -3.17 -15.63 -32.95
CA THR A 206 -3.92 -15.84 -34.19
C THR A 206 -5.18 -14.99 -34.24
N LEU A 207 -5.90 -14.91 -33.12
CA LEU A 207 -7.13 -14.13 -33.00
C LEU A 207 -6.87 -12.63 -33.21
N VAL A 208 -5.88 -12.03 -32.55
CA VAL A 208 -5.63 -10.58 -32.69
C VAL A 208 -5.19 -10.22 -34.12
N VAL A 209 -4.37 -11.07 -34.76
CA VAL A 209 -3.95 -10.89 -36.15
C VAL A 209 -5.14 -11.00 -37.12
N LYS A 210 -6.10 -11.91 -36.89
CA LYS A 210 -7.35 -12.00 -37.67
C LYS A 210 -8.12 -10.67 -37.67
N TYR A 211 -8.05 -9.92 -36.57
CA TYR A 211 -8.67 -8.60 -36.45
C TYR A 211 -7.82 -7.46 -37.05
N GLY A 212 -6.65 -7.76 -37.62
CA GLY A 212 -5.70 -6.76 -38.13
C GLY A 212 -4.95 -6.03 -37.01
N GLY A 213 -4.83 -6.67 -35.85
CA GLY A 213 -4.21 -6.11 -34.66
C GLY A 213 -2.80 -6.64 -34.37
N SER A 214 -2.22 -6.17 -33.26
CA SER A 214 -0.93 -6.57 -32.70
C SER A 214 -1.10 -7.19 -31.32
N PHE A 215 -0.27 -8.18 -30.96
CA PHE A 215 -0.16 -8.73 -29.59
C PHE A 215 0.93 -8.02 -28.76
N SER A 216 1.47 -6.91 -29.28
CA SER A 216 2.38 -5.99 -28.61
C SER A 216 2.05 -4.56 -29.08
N GLY A 217 1.20 -3.87 -28.34
CA GLY A 217 0.80 -2.48 -28.63
C GLY A 217 1.79 -1.46 -28.04
N GLU A 218 2.12 -1.59 -26.76
CA GLU A 218 2.95 -0.64 -26.00
C GLU A 218 4.09 -1.26 -25.18
N HIS A 219 3.97 -2.52 -24.75
CA HIS A 219 4.92 -3.16 -23.84
C HIS A 219 6.18 -3.70 -24.54
N GLY A 220 6.17 -3.74 -25.88
CA GLY A 220 7.21 -4.37 -26.69
C GLY A 220 7.10 -5.90 -26.72
N ASP A 221 7.84 -6.53 -27.63
CA ASP A 221 7.70 -7.96 -27.88
C ASP A 221 8.37 -8.77 -26.75
N GLY A 222 9.69 -8.60 -26.64
CA GLY A 222 10.54 -9.29 -25.67
C GLY A 222 10.35 -10.81 -25.66
N GLN A 223 10.90 -11.47 -24.63
CA GLN A 223 10.77 -12.92 -24.50
C GLN A 223 9.30 -13.38 -24.39
N ALA A 224 8.41 -12.52 -23.90
CA ALA A 224 7.01 -12.87 -23.65
C ALA A 224 6.17 -13.00 -24.93
N ARG A 225 6.63 -12.47 -26.07
CA ARG A 225 5.88 -12.49 -27.34
C ARG A 225 6.72 -12.90 -28.54
N ALA A 226 8.04 -12.74 -28.49
CA ALA A 226 8.89 -12.81 -29.68
C ALA A 226 8.80 -14.12 -30.47
N GLN A 227 8.51 -15.24 -29.80
CA GLN A 227 8.26 -16.52 -30.47
C GLN A 227 7.16 -16.43 -31.55
N PHE A 228 6.17 -15.55 -31.38
CA PHE A 228 5.02 -15.42 -32.26
C PHE A 228 5.16 -14.32 -33.33
N LEU A 229 6.27 -13.60 -33.38
CA LEU A 229 6.48 -12.51 -34.37
C LEU A 229 6.27 -12.92 -35.82
N PRO A 230 6.63 -14.15 -36.27
CA PRO A 230 6.31 -14.59 -37.62
C PRO A 230 4.82 -14.56 -37.96
N LYS A 231 3.92 -14.70 -36.96
CA LYS A 231 2.46 -14.60 -37.19
C LYS A 231 2.02 -13.17 -37.51
N LEU A 232 2.72 -12.17 -36.98
CA LEU A 232 2.37 -10.76 -37.15
C LEU A 232 3.08 -10.15 -38.36
N PHE A 233 4.37 -10.40 -38.49
CA PHE A 233 5.23 -9.76 -39.49
C PHE A 233 5.54 -10.64 -40.72
N GLY A 234 5.31 -11.95 -40.62
CA GLY A 234 5.75 -12.91 -41.64
C GLY A 234 7.25 -13.20 -41.58
N ASP A 235 7.66 -14.31 -42.20
CA ASP A 235 9.05 -14.79 -42.13
C ASP A 235 10.05 -13.81 -42.77
N GLU A 236 9.67 -13.14 -43.86
CA GLU A 236 10.54 -12.19 -44.58
C GLU A 236 10.97 -11.01 -43.70
N ILE A 237 10.02 -10.40 -42.98
CA ILE A 237 10.30 -9.25 -42.11
C ILE A 237 11.07 -9.68 -40.86
N VAL A 238 10.76 -10.86 -40.31
CA VAL A 238 11.52 -11.41 -39.18
C VAL A 238 12.96 -11.72 -39.58
N GLU A 239 13.21 -12.20 -40.81
CA GLU A 239 14.57 -12.34 -41.34
C GLU A 239 15.28 -10.98 -41.47
N ALA A 240 14.59 -9.95 -41.97
CA ALA A 240 15.17 -8.61 -42.03
C ALA A 240 15.57 -8.08 -40.63
N PHE A 241 14.78 -8.38 -39.59
CA PHE A 241 15.15 -8.06 -38.20
C PHE A 241 16.41 -8.84 -37.76
N ARG A 242 16.56 -10.09 -38.17
CA ARG A 242 17.75 -10.92 -37.91
C ARG A 242 19.00 -10.35 -38.58
N GLU A 243 18.91 -10.01 -39.86
CA GLU A 243 20.00 -9.39 -40.60
C GLU A 243 20.41 -8.06 -39.96
N PHE A 244 19.44 -7.21 -39.62
CA PHE A 244 19.69 -5.94 -38.93
C PHE A 244 20.42 -6.17 -37.60
N LYS A 245 19.95 -7.13 -36.79
CA LYS A 245 20.59 -7.50 -35.53
C LYS A 245 22.04 -7.96 -35.72
N ALA A 246 22.30 -8.79 -36.73
CA ALA A 246 23.63 -9.32 -37.03
C ALA A 246 24.62 -8.22 -37.49
N ILE A 247 24.14 -7.20 -38.20
CA ILE A 247 24.97 -6.06 -38.63
C ILE A 247 25.46 -5.25 -37.41
N TRP A 248 24.57 -4.98 -36.46
CA TRP A 248 24.85 -4.09 -35.32
C TRP A 248 25.37 -4.80 -34.07
N ASP A 249 25.10 -6.10 -33.92
CA ASP A 249 25.54 -6.93 -32.80
C ASP A 249 25.97 -8.32 -33.30
N PRO A 250 27.07 -8.39 -34.08
CA PRO A 250 27.54 -9.64 -34.70
C PRO A 250 27.92 -10.72 -33.68
N ASP A 251 28.30 -10.33 -32.46
CA ASP A 251 28.63 -11.26 -31.37
C ASP A 251 27.40 -11.66 -30.53
N GLY A 252 26.22 -11.09 -30.79
CA GLY A 252 24.98 -11.40 -30.07
C GLY A 252 24.99 -11.04 -28.58
N LYS A 253 25.74 -10.01 -28.17
CA LYS A 253 25.90 -9.63 -26.75
C LYS A 253 24.77 -8.77 -26.21
N MET A 254 24.03 -8.08 -27.08
CA MET A 254 22.95 -7.17 -26.67
C MET A 254 21.61 -7.90 -26.59
N ASN A 255 21.27 -8.37 -25.40
CA ASN A 255 19.96 -8.95 -25.05
C ASN A 255 19.54 -10.15 -25.94
N PRO A 256 20.34 -11.24 -25.98
CA PRO A 256 20.10 -12.39 -26.85
C PRO A 256 18.79 -13.12 -26.55
N GLY A 257 18.17 -13.67 -27.59
CA GLY A 257 16.98 -14.53 -27.51
C GLY A 257 15.69 -13.81 -27.08
N LYS A 258 15.63 -12.48 -27.19
CA LYS A 258 14.46 -11.68 -26.77
C LYS A 258 13.57 -11.18 -27.89
N ALA A 259 14.09 -10.95 -29.10
CA ALA A 259 13.30 -10.44 -30.23
C ALA A 259 13.49 -11.33 -31.46
N ILE A 260 14.76 -11.66 -31.75
CA ILE A 260 15.14 -12.62 -32.78
C ILE A 260 15.77 -13.85 -32.14
N ASP A 261 15.60 -14.99 -32.80
CA ASP A 261 15.99 -16.31 -32.32
C ASP A 261 15.48 -16.52 -30.90
N ALA A 262 14.21 -16.18 -30.73
CA ALA A 262 13.57 -16.09 -29.43
C ALA A 262 13.52 -17.45 -28.73
N TYR A 263 13.77 -17.44 -27.42
CA TYR A 263 13.44 -18.57 -26.57
C TYR A 263 11.94 -18.89 -26.67
N SER A 264 11.59 -20.15 -26.45
CA SER A 264 10.19 -20.54 -26.26
C SER A 264 9.56 -19.71 -25.14
N ILE A 265 8.28 -19.35 -25.30
CA ILE A 265 7.52 -18.60 -24.30
C ILE A 265 7.42 -19.33 -22.95
N THR A 266 7.72 -20.64 -22.92
CA THR A 266 7.74 -21.49 -21.73
C THR A 266 9.14 -21.69 -21.13
N GLU A 267 10.18 -21.04 -21.66
CA GLU A 267 11.56 -21.10 -21.15
C GLU A 267 11.90 -19.90 -20.25
N ASN A 268 12.89 -20.06 -19.37
CA ASN A 268 13.39 -19.05 -18.43
C ASN A 268 12.29 -18.33 -17.62
N LEU A 269 11.26 -19.07 -17.22
CA LEU A 269 10.13 -18.52 -16.49
C LEU A 269 10.52 -18.21 -15.03
N LYS A 270 9.98 -17.10 -14.50
CA LYS A 270 10.01 -16.81 -13.06
C LYS A 270 9.33 -17.93 -12.26
N LEU A 271 8.22 -18.44 -12.80
CA LEU A 271 7.45 -19.57 -12.28
C LEU A 271 7.46 -20.64 -13.36
N GLY A 272 8.27 -21.68 -13.18
CA GLY A 272 8.36 -22.82 -14.08
C GLY A 272 8.04 -24.12 -13.37
N THR A 273 8.11 -25.25 -14.08
CA THR A 273 7.90 -26.60 -13.51
C THR A 273 8.93 -26.99 -12.44
N ASN A 274 10.06 -26.28 -12.39
CA ASN A 274 11.11 -26.39 -11.38
C ASN A 274 10.95 -25.38 -10.23
N TYR A 275 9.90 -24.55 -10.24
CA TYR A 275 9.64 -23.61 -9.16
C TYR A 275 9.13 -24.36 -7.92
N ASP A 276 10.06 -24.62 -7.00
CA ASP A 276 9.79 -25.28 -5.72
C ASP A 276 10.44 -24.49 -4.58
N PRO A 277 9.88 -23.32 -4.19
CA PRO A 277 10.47 -22.51 -3.14
C PRO A 277 10.35 -23.22 -1.78
N PRO A 278 11.30 -23.02 -0.87
CA PRO A 278 11.23 -23.58 0.47
C PRO A 278 9.94 -23.13 1.17
N GLN A 279 9.41 -23.97 2.05
CA GLN A 279 8.28 -23.64 2.93
C GLN A 279 8.79 -23.52 4.37
N PRO A 280 9.47 -22.41 4.71
CA PRO A 280 10.06 -22.23 6.03
C PRO A 280 8.97 -22.17 7.10
N LYS A 281 9.29 -22.66 8.31
CA LYS A 281 8.45 -22.41 9.47
C LYS A 281 8.52 -20.92 9.80
N THR A 282 7.40 -20.23 9.75
CA THR A 282 7.31 -18.79 10.04
C THR A 282 6.62 -18.52 11.36
N HIS A 283 6.80 -17.32 11.90
CA HIS A 283 6.02 -16.83 13.04
C HIS A 283 4.66 -16.31 12.58
N PHE A 284 4.63 -15.51 11.52
CA PHE A 284 3.37 -15.07 10.92
C PHE A 284 2.73 -16.19 10.09
N HIS A 285 1.40 -16.19 10.06
CA HIS A 285 0.63 -17.21 9.37
C HIS A 285 0.43 -16.94 7.88
N TYR A 286 0.46 -15.70 7.39
CA TYR A 286 0.29 -15.36 5.96
C TYR A 286 -0.98 -15.95 5.33
N GLU A 287 -2.11 -15.89 6.03
CA GLU A 287 -3.40 -16.46 5.59
C GLU A 287 -3.81 -15.97 4.18
N ALA A 288 -3.65 -14.68 3.90
CA ALA A 288 -3.95 -14.07 2.60
C ALA A 288 -3.05 -14.58 1.45
N ASP A 289 -1.96 -15.28 1.78
CA ASP A 289 -0.96 -15.83 0.86
C ASP A 289 -0.90 -17.37 0.97
N ARG A 290 -2.03 -18.00 1.30
CA ARG A 290 -2.18 -19.47 1.42
C ARG A 290 -1.24 -20.06 2.46
N PHE A 291 -1.07 -19.35 3.56
CA PHE A 291 -0.21 -19.73 4.67
C PHE A 291 1.27 -19.90 4.32
N SER A 292 1.76 -19.15 3.32
CA SER A 292 3.13 -19.28 2.81
C SER A 292 3.82 -17.93 2.65
N PHE A 293 4.97 -17.78 3.30
CA PHE A 293 5.85 -16.63 3.08
C PHE A 293 6.37 -16.58 1.64
N SER A 294 6.66 -17.73 1.03
CA SER A 294 7.10 -17.82 -0.36
C SER A 294 6.05 -17.24 -1.32
N ASN A 295 4.77 -17.56 -1.11
CA ASN A 295 3.68 -16.91 -1.86
C ASN A 295 3.57 -15.41 -1.58
N ALA A 296 3.79 -14.98 -0.33
CA ALA A 296 3.76 -13.57 0.02
C ALA A 296 4.84 -12.76 -0.74
N THR A 297 6.02 -13.32 -0.98
CA THR A 297 7.07 -12.67 -1.81
C THR A 297 6.68 -12.51 -3.29
N LEU A 298 5.71 -13.28 -3.78
CA LEU A 298 5.24 -13.20 -5.17
C LEU A 298 4.29 -12.03 -5.42
N ARG A 299 3.72 -11.40 -4.38
CA ARG A 299 2.69 -10.35 -4.52
C ARG A 299 3.13 -9.18 -5.40
N CYS A 300 4.43 -8.86 -5.44
CA CYS A 300 4.93 -7.78 -6.28
C CYS A 300 4.88 -8.16 -7.77
N VAL A 301 3.97 -7.50 -8.51
CA VAL A 301 3.83 -7.63 -9.97
C VAL A 301 4.54 -6.53 -10.76
N GLY A 302 5.43 -5.76 -10.12
CA GLY A 302 6.29 -4.81 -10.82
C GLY A 302 5.70 -3.42 -11.12
N VAL A 303 4.53 -3.07 -10.57
CA VAL A 303 3.79 -1.80 -10.82
C VAL A 303 4.64 -0.53 -10.75
N GLY A 304 5.67 -0.50 -9.90
CA GLY A 304 6.57 0.64 -9.79
C GLY A 304 6.03 1.85 -9.02
N LYS A 305 4.79 1.83 -8.52
CA LYS A 305 4.19 2.90 -7.68
C LYS A 305 5.04 3.27 -6.44
N CYS A 306 5.89 2.36 -5.97
CA CYS A 306 6.84 2.59 -4.87
C CYS A 306 8.08 3.41 -5.25
N ARG A 307 8.24 3.77 -6.53
CA ARG A 307 9.32 4.61 -7.05
C ARG A 307 8.92 6.07 -7.22
N ARG A 308 7.72 6.46 -6.78
CA ARG A 308 7.33 7.86 -6.79
C ARG A 308 8.27 8.67 -5.89
N GLU A 309 8.59 9.88 -6.33
CA GLU A 309 9.51 10.77 -5.63
C GLU A 309 8.79 11.85 -4.82
N GLU A 310 7.54 12.12 -5.19
CA GLU A 310 6.70 13.15 -4.61
C GLU A 310 5.43 12.50 -4.04
N ASN A 311 5.01 12.98 -2.86
CA ASN A 311 3.73 12.65 -2.23
C ASN A 311 3.59 11.19 -1.73
N GLY A 312 2.64 10.98 -0.82
CA GLY A 312 2.34 9.66 -0.24
C GLY A 312 3.36 9.12 0.79
N THR A 313 2.98 7.98 1.39
CA THR A 313 3.67 7.29 2.49
C THR A 313 4.63 6.22 1.98
N MET A 314 4.37 5.60 0.82
CA MET A 314 5.24 4.58 0.23
C MET A 314 6.15 5.18 -0.86
N CYS A 315 7.48 5.07 -0.81
CA CYS A 315 8.39 4.42 0.15
C CYS A 315 9.43 5.46 0.62
N PRO A 316 9.48 5.86 1.90
CA PRO A 316 10.23 7.06 2.30
C PRO A 316 11.74 6.92 2.07
N SER A 317 12.29 5.73 2.28
CA SER A 317 13.72 5.49 2.02
C SER A 317 14.07 5.54 0.54
N TYR A 318 13.21 5.05 -0.36
CA TYR A 318 13.42 5.23 -1.80
C TYR A 318 13.38 6.73 -2.16
N MET A 319 12.39 7.48 -1.68
CA MET A 319 12.22 8.91 -2.00
C MET A 319 13.40 9.80 -1.63
N VAL A 320 14.34 9.32 -0.80
CA VAL A 320 15.53 10.08 -0.38
C VAL A 320 16.86 9.44 -0.76
N THR A 321 16.82 8.20 -1.28
CA THR A 321 18.01 7.46 -1.74
C THR A 321 18.02 7.28 -3.24
N HIS A 322 16.84 7.18 -3.87
CA HIS A 322 16.60 6.82 -5.28
C HIS A 322 17.19 5.46 -5.69
N GLU A 323 17.52 4.62 -4.70
CA GLU A 323 18.08 3.28 -4.90
C GLU A 323 16.97 2.22 -4.95
N GLU A 324 16.91 1.44 -6.03
CA GLU A 324 15.84 0.46 -6.27
C GLU A 324 15.72 -0.57 -5.13
N MET A 325 16.83 -0.98 -4.51
CA MET A 325 16.81 -1.92 -3.38
C MET A 325 16.04 -1.38 -2.17
N HIS A 326 15.92 -0.05 -2.03
CA HIS A 326 15.14 0.60 -0.98
C HIS A 326 13.68 0.86 -1.40
N SER A 327 13.27 0.47 -2.60
CA SER A 327 11.89 0.45 -3.04
C SER A 327 11.16 -0.80 -2.50
N THR A 328 9.83 -0.74 -2.42
CA THR A 328 9.01 -1.92 -2.08
C THR A 328 9.24 -3.06 -3.07
N ARG A 329 9.37 -2.74 -4.36
CA ARG A 329 9.61 -3.72 -5.42
C ARG A 329 10.99 -4.35 -5.31
N GLY A 330 12.04 -3.56 -5.04
CA GLY A 330 13.38 -4.07 -4.83
C GLY A 330 13.45 -5.03 -3.64
N ARG A 331 12.86 -4.66 -2.50
CA ARG A 331 12.79 -5.53 -1.31
C ARG A 331 12.02 -6.82 -1.56
N ALA A 332 10.87 -6.74 -2.24
CA ALA A 332 10.09 -7.92 -2.60
C ALA A 332 10.88 -8.84 -3.54
N ARG A 333 11.64 -8.27 -4.49
CA ARG A 333 12.48 -9.03 -5.41
C ARG A 333 13.62 -9.74 -4.68
N LEU A 334 14.33 -9.05 -3.80
CA LEU A 334 15.43 -9.64 -3.01
C LEU A 334 14.92 -10.77 -2.11
N LEU A 335 13.76 -10.60 -1.45
CA LEU A 335 13.14 -11.67 -0.66
C LEU A 335 12.73 -12.89 -1.50
N PHE A 336 12.22 -12.65 -2.71
CA PHE A 336 11.92 -13.74 -3.66
C PHE A 336 13.19 -14.48 -4.09
N GLU A 337 14.25 -13.76 -4.48
CA GLU A 337 15.53 -14.35 -4.91
C GLU A 337 16.22 -15.11 -3.77
N MET A 338 16.14 -14.59 -2.55
CA MET A 338 16.61 -15.25 -1.33
C MET A 338 15.97 -16.63 -1.13
N LEU A 339 14.67 -16.73 -1.35
CA LEU A 339 13.95 -18.01 -1.22
C LEU A 339 14.22 -18.93 -2.40
N GLN A 340 14.39 -18.38 -3.60
CA GLN A 340 14.73 -19.16 -4.79
C GLN A 340 16.15 -19.74 -4.76
N GLY A 341 17.09 -19.12 -4.04
CA GLY A 341 18.48 -19.58 -4.02
C GLY A 341 19.29 -19.15 -5.25
N ASN A 342 18.81 -18.19 -6.04
CA ASN A 342 19.48 -17.68 -7.24
C ASN A 342 19.01 -16.25 -7.57
N PRO A 343 19.91 -15.25 -7.66
CA PRO A 343 21.37 -15.33 -7.46
C PRO A 343 21.80 -15.36 -5.98
N LEU A 344 20.88 -15.15 -5.05
CA LEU A 344 21.17 -15.08 -3.61
C LEU A 344 21.15 -16.48 -2.99
N SER A 345 22.28 -16.93 -2.46
CA SER A 345 22.43 -18.30 -1.93
C SER A 345 22.42 -18.40 -0.40
N ASP A 346 22.53 -17.29 0.32
CA ASP A 346 22.72 -17.28 1.79
C ASP A 346 21.40 -17.37 2.58
N GLY A 347 20.26 -17.44 1.87
CA GLY A 347 18.93 -17.58 2.46
C GLY A 347 18.65 -16.51 3.52
N TRP A 348 18.13 -16.92 4.68
CA TRP A 348 17.82 -16.01 5.80
C TRP A 348 19.03 -15.26 6.39
N ARG A 349 20.25 -15.59 5.96
CA ARG A 349 21.48 -14.92 6.39
C ARG A 349 22.03 -13.96 5.34
N ASP A 350 21.34 -13.77 4.22
CA ASP A 350 21.79 -12.91 3.14
C ASP A 350 21.89 -11.43 3.59
N GLU A 351 23.07 -10.85 3.40
CA GLU A 351 23.38 -9.49 3.82
C GLU A 351 22.77 -8.43 2.90
N HIS A 352 22.55 -8.71 1.61
CA HIS A 352 21.91 -7.78 0.69
C HIS A 352 20.43 -7.62 1.02
N VAL A 353 19.76 -8.73 1.38
CA VAL A 353 18.38 -8.69 1.89
C VAL A 353 18.32 -7.91 3.19
N LYS A 354 19.24 -8.16 4.13
CA LYS A 354 19.35 -7.41 5.38
C LYS A 354 19.52 -5.92 5.11
N GLU A 355 20.46 -5.54 4.25
CA GLU A 355 20.75 -4.15 3.90
C GLU A 355 19.52 -3.44 3.33
N ALA A 356 18.84 -4.06 2.36
CA ALA A 356 17.64 -3.50 1.76
C ALA A 356 16.52 -3.28 2.79
N LEU A 357 16.32 -4.22 3.72
CA LEU A 357 15.32 -4.17 4.77
C LEU A 357 15.71 -3.26 5.94
N ASP A 358 16.99 -2.97 6.14
CA ASP A 358 17.51 -2.10 7.19
C ASP A 358 16.87 -0.70 7.10
N LEU A 359 16.82 -0.15 5.88
CA LEU A 359 16.18 1.13 5.59
C LEU A 359 14.65 1.06 5.39
N CYS A 360 14.00 -0.06 5.69
CA CYS A 360 12.54 -0.10 5.77
C CYS A 360 12.07 0.44 7.12
N LEU A 361 11.24 1.48 7.09
CA LEU A 361 10.73 2.17 8.29
C LEU A 361 9.54 1.44 8.96
N SER A 362 9.20 0.23 8.51
CA SER A 362 8.09 -0.58 9.03
C SER A 362 6.75 0.15 9.13
N CYS A 363 6.52 1.14 8.26
CA CYS A 363 5.34 2.02 8.32
C CYS A 363 4.08 1.42 7.69
N LYS A 364 4.18 0.24 7.06
CA LYS A 364 3.12 -0.42 6.28
C LYS A 364 2.51 0.41 5.13
N GLY A 365 3.13 1.53 4.73
CA GLY A 365 2.67 2.31 3.57
C GLY A 365 2.54 1.47 2.29
N CYS A 366 3.39 0.45 2.12
CA CYS A 366 3.28 -0.49 1.01
C CYS A 366 2.05 -1.40 1.05
N LYS A 367 1.54 -1.74 2.23
CA LYS A 367 0.32 -2.53 2.38
C LYS A 367 -0.91 -1.71 1.96
N GLY A 368 -0.94 -0.44 2.35
CA GLY A 368 -2.05 0.48 2.08
C GLY A 368 -2.06 1.06 0.67
N GLU A 369 -0.92 1.55 0.17
CA GLU A 369 -0.89 2.30 -1.09
C GLU A 369 -0.54 1.47 -2.33
N CYS A 370 0.09 0.30 -2.14
CA CYS A 370 0.40 -0.58 -3.26
C CYS A 370 -0.86 -1.36 -3.65
N PRO A 371 -1.29 -1.36 -4.92
CA PRO A 371 -2.52 -2.02 -5.34
C PRO A 371 -2.51 -3.56 -5.24
N VAL A 372 -1.35 -4.15 -4.95
CA VAL A 372 -1.17 -5.59 -4.65
C VAL A 372 -1.03 -5.89 -3.14
N ASN A 373 -1.13 -4.87 -2.28
CA ASN A 373 -1.07 -4.97 -0.82
C ASN A 373 0.17 -5.71 -0.28
N VAL A 374 1.36 -5.44 -0.83
CA VAL A 374 2.62 -6.03 -0.34
C VAL A 374 2.93 -5.50 1.07
N ASP A 375 3.17 -6.39 2.04
CA ASP A 375 3.46 -6.01 3.43
C ASP A 375 4.93 -6.22 3.80
N ILE A 376 5.81 -5.35 3.28
CA ILE A 376 7.25 -5.40 3.57
C ILE A 376 7.55 -5.24 5.06
N ALA A 377 6.68 -4.58 5.85
CA ALA A 377 6.91 -4.43 7.29
C ALA A 377 6.81 -5.78 8.01
N THR A 378 5.78 -6.58 7.69
CA THR A 378 5.66 -7.96 8.19
C THR A 378 6.80 -8.83 7.65
N TYR A 379 7.15 -8.70 6.36
CA TYR A 379 8.23 -9.51 5.77
C TYR A 379 9.60 -9.20 6.38
N LYS A 380 9.88 -7.92 6.68
CA LYS A 380 11.06 -7.49 7.43
C LYS A 380 11.10 -8.15 8.80
N SER A 381 9.98 -8.10 9.52
CA SER A 381 9.91 -8.62 10.89
C SER A 381 10.17 -10.14 10.92
N GLU A 382 9.60 -10.88 9.97
CA GLU A 382 9.86 -12.31 9.79
C GLU A 382 11.33 -12.56 9.43
N PHE A 383 11.86 -11.89 8.39
CA PHE A 383 13.26 -12.02 8.00
C PHE A 383 14.22 -11.74 9.15
N LEU A 384 14.01 -10.66 9.91
CA LEU A 384 14.88 -10.33 11.04
C LEU A 384 14.78 -11.34 12.19
N SER A 385 13.65 -12.03 12.34
CA SER A 385 13.51 -13.11 13.32
C SER A 385 14.44 -14.28 12.97
N HIS A 386 14.40 -14.73 11.72
CA HIS A 386 15.27 -15.81 11.22
C HIS A 386 16.73 -15.37 11.11
N TYR A 387 16.97 -14.16 10.61
CA TYR A 387 18.31 -13.60 10.49
C TYR A 387 18.97 -13.59 11.87
N TYR A 388 18.32 -13.06 12.92
CA TYR A 388 18.92 -13.02 14.25
C TYR A 388 18.74 -14.29 15.09
N ASP A 389 18.24 -15.40 14.52
CA ASP A 389 18.18 -16.66 15.26
C ASP A 389 19.60 -17.17 15.57
N GLY A 390 19.84 -17.49 16.83
CA GLY A 390 21.18 -17.81 17.36
C GLY A 390 22.21 -16.67 17.28
N ARG A 391 21.83 -15.43 16.92
CA ARG A 391 22.74 -14.27 16.80
C ARG A 391 22.38 -13.12 17.74
N LEU A 392 23.39 -12.33 18.10
CA LEU A 392 23.17 -11.07 18.83
C LEU A 392 22.59 -10.02 17.89
N ARG A 393 21.57 -9.31 18.39
CA ARG A 393 20.99 -8.15 17.71
C ARG A 393 21.82 -6.89 17.98
N PRO A 394 21.69 -5.82 17.16
CA PRO A 394 22.33 -4.55 17.46
C PRO A 394 21.86 -3.98 18.80
N ARG A 395 22.67 -3.10 19.40
CA ARG A 395 22.36 -2.48 20.71
C ARG A 395 21.02 -1.72 20.69
N SER A 396 20.69 -1.09 19.56
CA SER A 396 19.41 -0.41 19.33
C SER A 396 18.21 -1.34 19.50
N ALA A 397 18.33 -2.61 19.08
CA ALA A 397 17.28 -3.61 19.27
C ALA A 397 16.97 -3.87 20.74
N TYR A 398 17.99 -3.94 21.59
CA TYR A 398 17.79 -4.15 23.03
C TYR A 398 17.35 -2.86 23.74
N ALA A 399 17.84 -1.69 23.31
CA ALA A 399 17.46 -0.41 23.90
C ALA A 399 16.01 -0.02 23.54
N SER A 400 15.64 -0.08 22.26
CA SER A 400 14.33 0.33 21.76
C SER A 400 13.31 -0.81 21.75
N GLY A 401 13.70 -2.02 21.33
CA GLY A 401 12.78 -3.17 21.31
C GLY A 401 12.26 -3.52 22.71
N LEU A 402 13.12 -3.44 23.72
CA LEU A 402 12.76 -3.69 25.12
C LEU A 402 12.40 -2.43 25.90
N ILE A 403 12.04 -1.32 25.22
CA ILE A 403 11.72 -0.04 25.86
C ILE A 403 10.64 -0.16 26.94
N HIS A 404 9.68 -1.07 26.77
CA HIS A 404 8.65 -1.34 27.77
C HIS A 404 9.22 -1.81 29.13
N ARG A 405 10.34 -2.55 29.12
CA ARG A 405 11.03 -2.97 30.35
C ARG A 405 11.82 -1.81 30.94
N TRP A 406 12.59 -1.11 30.11
CA TRP A 406 13.44 -0.01 30.56
C TRP A 406 12.60 1.15 31.11
N ALA A 407 11.50 1.49 30.47
CA ALA A 407 10.58 2.54 30.92
C ALA A 407 9.92 2.17 32.26
N ARG A 408 9.59 0.88 32.47
CA ARG A 408 9.09 0.40 33.75
C ARG A 408 10.12 0.54 34.86
N VAL A 409 11.37 0.13 34.62
CA VAL A 409 12.45 0.27 35.61
C VAL A 409 12.76 1.74 35.89
N ALA A 410 12.89 2.56 34.83
CA ALA A 410 13.15 3.99 34.95
C ALA A 410 12.05 4.72 35.72
N SER A 411 10.80 4.27 35.64
CA SER A 411 9.68 4.88 36.36
C SER A 411 9.73 4.75 37.89
N TRP A 412 10.61 3.91 38.44
CA TRP A 412 10.86 3.83 39.89
C TRP A 412 11.72 4.99 40.39
N MET A 413 12.64 5.48 39.56
CA MET A 413 13.55 6.59 39.87
C MET A 413 13.73 7.50 38.64
N PRO A 414 12.68 8.19 38.18
CA PRO A 414 12.72 8.96 36.93
C PRO A 414 13.74 10.10 36.98
N ALA A 415 13.96 10.71 38.15
CA ALA A 415 14.98 11.76 38.33
C ALA A 415 16.39 11.24 38.03
N THR A 416 16.73 10.04 38.51
CA THR A 416 18.04 9.41 38.25
C THR A 416 18.17 9.02 36.78
N ALA A 417 17.13 8.41 36.20
CA ALA A 417 17.14 8.08 34.77
C ALA A 417 17.33 9.32 33.89
N ASN A 418 16.66 10.42 34.24
CA ASN A 418 16.79 11.70 33.54
C ASN A 418 18.16 12.35 33.79
N PHE A 419 18.74 12.24 34.98
CA PHE A 419 20.10 12.71 35.24
C PHE A 419 21.12 12.09 34.26
N PHE A 420 21.06 10.78 34.04
CA PHE A 420 21.96 10.11 33.10
C PHE A 420 21.63 10.41 31.63
N THR A 421 20.36 10.52 31.26
CA THR A 421 19.95 10.69 29.85
C THR A 421 19.97 12.14 29.38
N GLN A 422 19.89 13.13 30.28
CA GLN A 422 19.80 14.55 29.96
C GLN A 422 21.09 15.33 30.24
N THR A 423 21.99 14.84 31.11
CA THR A 423 23.25 15.55 31.41
C THR A 423 24.26 15.40 30.26
N PRO A 424 24.83 16.51 29.73
CA PRO A 424 25.90 16.45 28.74
C PRO A 424 27.05 15.54 29.19
N GLY A 425 27.64 14.78 28.27
CA GLY A 425 28.65 13.75 28.57
C GLY A 425 28.02 12.40 28.95
N LEU A 426 27.22 12.33 30.04
CA LEU A 426 26.51 11.11 30.44
C LEU A 426 25.49 10.66 29.38
N SER A 427 24.75 11.62 28.81
CA SER A 427 23.81 11.38 27.72
C SER A 427 24.51 10.79 26.49
N ASN A 428 25.75 11.19 26.22
CA ASN A 428 26.51 10.68 25.08
C ASN A 428 26.91 9.21 25.30
N LEU A 429 27.28 8.85 26.52
CA LEU A 429 27.54 7.46 26.91
C LEU A 429 26.25 6.62 26.85
N ALA A 430 25.13 7.16 27.32
CA ALA A 430 23.83 6.49 27.24
C ALA A 430 23.40 6.24 25.78
N LYS A 431 23.51 7.26 24.92
CA LYS A 431 23.24 7.14 23.47
C LYS A 431 24.19 6.14 22.81
N LEU A 432 25.48 6.17 23.16
CA LEU A 432 26.45 5.21 22.65
C LEU A 432 26.07 3.79 23.05
N ALA A 433 25.78 3.54 24.33
CA ALA A 433 25.35 2.24 24.83
C ALA A 433 24.05 1.74 24.18
N ALA A 434 23.11 2.64 23.89
CA ALA A 434 21.87 2.34 23.19
C ALA A 434 22.03 2.15 21.68
N GLY A 435 23.18 2.48 21.09
CA GLY A 435 23.36 2.47 19.62
C GLY A 435 22.71 3.66 18.90
N TYR A 436 22.39 4.73 19.62
CA TYR A 436 21.75 5.91 19.08
C TYR A 436 22.75 6.92 18.51
N SER A 437 22.28 7.71 17.54
CA SER A 437 22.99 8.86 17.00
C SER A 437 23.23 9.90 18.10
N GLN A 438 24.46 10.41 18.16
CA GLN A 438 24.83 11.46 19.11
C GLN A 438 24.08 12.78 18.84
N LYS A 439 23.54 12.95 17.63
CA LYS A 439 22.74 14.11 17.22
C LYS A 439 21.28 14.06 17.70
N ARG A 440 20.87 12.99 18.40
CA ARG A 440 19.53 12.84 18.97
C ARG A 440 19.51 13.18 20.46
N GLN A 441 18.32 13.54 20.94
CA GLN A 441 18.02 13.75 22.35
C GLN A 441 17.17 12.57 22.83
N ILE A 442 17.55 11.96 23.95
CA ILE A 442 16.74 10.91 24.56
C ILE A 442 15.55 11.59 25.24
N PRO A 443 14.30 11.18 24.97
CA PRO A 443 13.14 11.76 25.63
C PRO A 443 13.19 11.55 27.15
N PRO A 444 12.87 12.57 27.97
CA PRO A 444 12.88 12.44 29.42
C PRO A 444 11.69 11.61 29.91
N PHE A 445 11.91 10.81 30.94
CA PHE A 445 10.84 10.10 31.65
C PHE A 445 10.01 11.07 32.48
N ALA A 446 8.69 10.87 32.50
CA ALA A 446 7.79 11.66 33.31
C ALA A 446 8.02 11.40 34.81
N PRO A 447 8.00 12.44 35.66
CA PRO A 447 8.14 12.27 37.13
C PRO A 447 7.04 11.39 37.74
N ARG A 448 5.86 11.37 37.11
CA ARG A 448 4.72 10.55 37.51
C ARG A 448 4.06 9.96 36.28
N THR A 449 4.00 8.63 36.22
CA THR A 449 3.37 7.90 35.10
C THR A 449 1.86 8.16 35.01
N PHE A 450 1.29 7.93 33.83
CA PHE A 450 -0.16 8.00 33.64
C PHE A 450 -0.90 7.05 34.58
N LYS A 451 -0.49 5.77 34.66
CA LYS A 451 -1.14 4.77 35.53
C LYS A 451 -1.09 5.14 37.01
N GLN A 452 0.02 5.70 37.51
CA GLN A 452 0.11 6.20 38.89
C GLN A 452 -0.79 7.41 39.15
N TRP A 453 -0.99 8.27 38.14
CA TRP A 453 -1.96 9.35 38.23
C TRP A 453 -3.39 8.80 38.23
N PHE A 454 -3.71 7.91 37.29
CA PHE A 454 -5.04 7.33 37.12
C PHE A 454 -5.49 6.50 38.32
N ALA A 455 -4.57 5.83 39.01
CA ALA A 455 -4.90 5.06 40.20
C ALA A 455 -5.27 5.93 41.43
N ALA A 456 -4.81 7.18 41.48
CA ALA A 456 -4.97 8.07 42.63
C ALA A 456 -6.04 9.15 42.45
N ARG A 457 -6.59 9.29 41.24
CA ARG A 457 -7.67 10.26 40.95
C ARG A 457 -9.02 9.75 41.45
N VAL A 458 -9.94 10.70 41.58
CA VAL A 458 -11.37 10.40 41.73
C VAL A 458 -11.88 9.78 40.42
N ARG A 459 -12.76 8.79 40.53
CA ARG A 459 -13.41 8.17 39.37
C ARG A 459 -14.67 8.95 39.03
N HIS A 460 -14.88 9.17 37.73
CA HIS A 460 -16.11 9.75 37.22
C HIS A 460 -16.92 8.68 36.50
N ASN A 461 -18.23 8.94 36.33
CA ASN A 461 -19.10 8.14 35.48
C ASN A 461 -19.22 6.65 35.88
N GLU A 462 -19.19 6.31 37.18
CA GLU A 462 -19.13 4.89 37.62
C GLU A 462 -20.28 3.99 37.14
N HIS A 463 -21.41 4.57 36.73
CA HIS A 463 -22.60 3.87 36.23
C HIS A 463 -22.83 4.03 34.71
N LYS A 464 -21.87 4.63 33.99
CA LYS A 464 -21.96 4.84 32.54
C LYS A 464 -21.31 3.69 31.76
N PRO A 465 -21.53 3.59 30.44
CA PRO A 465 -20.87 2.61 29.60
C PRO A 465 -19.34 2.66 29.73
N LYS A 466 -18.70 1.49 29.80
CA LYS A 466 -17.26 1.38 30.02
C LYS A 466 -16.48 1.46 28.71
N VAL A 467 -15.30 2.05 28.80
CA VAL A 467 -14.27 1.99 27.76
C VAL A 467 -12.93 1.71 28.40
N ILE A 468 -12.07 0.94 27.72
CA ILE A 468 -10.69 0.73 28.14
C ILE A 468 -9.80 1.74 27.43
N LEU A 469 -9.12 2.61 28.17
CA LEU A 469 -8.04 3.41 27.59
C LEU A 469 -6.73 2.61 27.63
N TRP A 470 -6.21 2.28 26.45
CA TRP A 470 -4.93 1.63 26.28
C TRP A 470 -3.78 2.61 26.54
N ALA A 471 -3.23 2.55 27.75
CA ALA A 471 -2.03 3.30 28.11
C ALA A 471 -0.78 2.63 27.53
N ASP A 472 -0.41 3.00 26.30
CA ASP A 472 0.83 2.55 25.66
C ASP A 472 2.08 3.00 26.45
N THR A 473 3.24 2.42 26.08
CA THR A 473 4.49 2.67 26.80
C THR A 473 4.90 4.15 26.78
N PHE A 474 4.66 4.86 25.68
CA PHE A 474 5.11 6.24 25.53
C PHE A 474 4.22 7.20 26.30
N ASN A 475 2.90 7.10 26.11
CA ASN A 475 1.94 7.91 26.86
C ASN A 475 1.94 7.57 28.35
N ASN A 476 2.30 6.34 28.77
CA ASN A 476 2.39 6.04 30.19
C ASN A 476 3.63 6.65 30.86
N HIS A 477 4.79 6.60 30.19
CA HIS A 477 6.09 6.88 30.82
C HIS A 477 6.76 8.20 30.41
N PHE A 478 6.38 8.79 29.28
CA PHE A 478 7.03 10.00 28.74
C PHE A 478 6.05 11.17 28.64
N THR A 479 4.87 10.94 28.04
CA THR A 479 3.86 11.97 27.75
C THR A 479 2.51 11.71 28.45
N PRO A 480 2.46 11.54 29.78
CA PRO A 480 1.22 11.21 30.49
C PRO A 480 0.13 12.27 30.36
N GLY A 481 0.47 13.51 30.01
CA GLY A 481 -0.50 14.57 29.72
C GLY A 481 -1.48 14.22 28.60
N VAL A 482 -1.01 13.55 27.54
CA VAL A 482 -1.85 13.16 26.39
C VAL A 482 -2.91 12.14 26.82
N ALA A 483 -2.50 11.10 27.56
CA ALA A 483 -3.44 10.11 28.09
C ALA A 483 -4.39 10.70 29.13
N ARG A 484 -3.97 11.70 29.93
CA ARG A 484 -4.87 12.41 30.85
C ARG A 484 -5.96 13.16 30.10
N ALA A 485 -5.60 13.90 29.05
CA ALA A 485 -6.55 14.61 28.20
C ALA A 485 -7.54 13.64 27.53
N ALA A 486 -7.07 12.47 27.07
CA ALA A 486 -7.97 11.45 26.52
C ALA A 486 -8.97 10.92 27.56
N VAL A 487 -8.57 10.77 28.83
CA VAL A 487 -9.53 10.41 29.89
C VAL A 487 -10.58 11.49 30.06
N GLU A 488 -10.15 12.76 30.12
CA GLU A 488 -11.07 13.91 30.27
C GLU A 488 -12.09 13.96 29.14
N VAL A 489 -11.65 13.80 27.88
CA VAL A 489 -12.53 13.76 26.70
C VAL A 489 -13.52 12.59 26.77
N LEU A 490 -13.06 11.38 27.10
CA LEU A 490 -13.93 10.21 27.17
C LEU A 490 -14.96 10.30 28.30
N GLU A 491 -14.59 10.90 29.43
CA GLU A 491 -15.51 11.12 30.56
C GLU A 491 -16.51 12.24 30.28
N ASP A 492 -16.08 13.31 29.62
CA ASP A 492 -16.96 14.39 29.16
C ASP A 492 -17.95 13.88 28.09
N ALA A 493 -17.51 12.95 27.23
CA ALA A 493 -18.36 12.20 26.32
C ALA A 493 -19.29 11.18 27.02
N GLY A 494 -19.26 11.09 28.36
CA GLY A 494 -20.20 10.31 29.14
C GLY A 494 -19.83 8.86 29.35
N TYR A 495 -18.56 8.47 29.19
CA TYR A 495 -18.08 7.11 29.43
C TYR A 495 -17.35 6.94 30.76
N GLN A 496 -17.38 5.72 31.29
CA GLN A 496 -16.53 5.29 32.38
C GLN A 496 -15.20 4.80 31.84
N VAL A 497 -14.12 5.55 32.07
CA VAL A 497 -12.78 5.13 31.63
C VAL A 497 -12.20 4.09 32.57
N CYS A 498 -11.72 2.99 32.00
CA CYS A 498 -11.02 1.91 32.68
C CYS A 498 -9.60 1.79 32.12
N VAL A 499 -8.60 1.57 32.97
CA VAL A 499 -7.21 1.37 32.55
C VAL A 499 -6.72 0.02 33.10
N PRO A 500 -6.08 -0.85 32.28
CA PRO A 500 -5.56 -2.12 32.76
C PRO A 500 -4.54 -1.91 33.89
N ARG A 501 -4.81 -2.48 35.07
CA ARG A 501 -3.90 -2.38 36.24
C ARG A 501 -2.54 -3.04 35.96
N LYS A 502 -2.57 -4.16 35.25
CA LYS A 502 -1.35 -4.87 34.84
C LYS A 502 -0.55 -4.01 33.86
N SER A 503 0.77 -4.03 33.96
CA SER A 503 1.65 -3.40 32.98
C SER A 503 1.70 -4.28 31.74
N LEU A 504 1.02 -3.83 30.68
CA LEU A 504 0.91 -4.50 29.38
C LEU A 504 1.56 -3.62 28.31
N CYS A 505 2.09 -4.22 27.25
CA CYS A 505 2.67 -3.52 26.11
C CYS A 505 2.28 -4.22 24.81
N CYS A 506 1.94 -3.44 23.78
CA CYS A 506 1.55 -3.96 22.46
C CYS A 506 2.74 -4.65 21.75
N GLY A 507 3.98 -4.42 22.22
CA GLY A 507 5.17 -5.04 21.65
C GLY A 507 5.62 -4.43 20.33
N ARG A 508 5.00 -3.36 19.82
CA ARG A 508 5.29 -2.78 18.49
C ARG A 508 6.79 -2.62 18.18
N PRO A 509 7.65 -2.09 19.07
CA PRO A 509 9.09 -1.96 18.80
C PRO A 509 9.82 -3.30 18.57
N LEU A 510 9.27 -4.43 19.03
CA LEU A 510 9.88 -5.76 18.86
C LEU A 510 9.86 -6.23 17.40
N TYR A 511 8.85 -5.81 16.63
CA TYR A 511 8.70 -6.17 15.23
C TYR A 511 9.84 -5.59 14.38
N ASP A 512 10.27 -4.36 14.65
CA ASP A 512 11.34 -3.69 13.89
C ASP A 512 12.69 -4.41 13.97
N TYR A 513 12.85 -5.28 14.98
CA TYR A 513 14.06 -6.08 15.21
C TYR A 513 13.81 -7.59 15.17
N GLY A 514 12.64 -8.02 14.67
CA GLY A 514 12.28 -9.44 14.56
C GLY A 514 12.30 -10.20 15.88
N MET A 515 11.90 -9.60 17.00
CA MET A 515 11.77 -10.29 18.30
C MET A 515 10.37 -10.90 18.44
N LEU A 516 9.97 -11.75 17.49
CA LEU A 516 8.58 -12.18 17.30
C LEU A 516 8.07 -13.11 18.40
N ASP A 517 8.90 -14.00 18.96
CA ASP A 517 8.51 -14.84 20.11
C ASP A 517 8.09 -14.02 21.33
N LEU A 518 8.84 -12.94 21.60
CA LEU A 518 8.52 -12.05 22.70
C LEU A 518 7.27 -11.22 22.39
N ALA A 519 7.09 -10.79 21.14
CA ALA A 519 5.89 -10.10 20.71
C ALA A 519 4.65 -10.99 20.92
N GLU A 520 4.68 -12.23 20.44
CA GLU A 520 3.59 -13.20 20.61
C GLU A 520 3.29 -13.45 22.09
N LYS A 521 4.32 -13.62 22.93
CA LYS A 521 4.15 -13.80 24.38
C LYS A 521 3.44 -12.61 25.03
N LEU A 522 3.80 -11.38 24.66
CA LEU A 522 3.14 -10.17 25.18
C LEU A 522 1.69 -10.08 24.72
N LEU A 523 1.39 -10.45 23.47
CA LEU A 523 0.02 -10.48 22.95
C LEU A 523 -0.84 -11.52 23.68
N ARG A 524 -0.33 -12.73 23.92
CA ARG A 524 -1.04 -13.76 24.71
C ARG A 524 -1.31 -13.30 26.14
N GLU A 525 -0.38 -12.56 26.73
CA GLU A 525 -0.55 -11.94 28.05
C GLU A 525 -1.66 -10.86 28.03
N ILE A 526 -1.74 -10.06 26.97
CA ILE A 526 -2.83 -9.09 26.77
C ILE A 526 -4.17 -9.81 26.67
N LEU A 527 -4.29 -10.81 25.79
CA LEU A 527 -5.53 -11.57 25.60
C LEU A 527 -6.01 -12.17 26.92
N THR A 528 -5.10 -12.80 27.67
CA THR A 528 -5.43 -13.39 28.97
C THR A 528 -5.85 -12.33 30.00
N SER A 529 -5.17 -11.18 30.02
CA SER A 529 -5.45 -10.12 31.00
C SER A 529 -6.73 -9.34 30.69
N LEU A 530 -7.09 -9.22 29.41
CA LEU A 530 -8.26 -8.45 28.95
C LEU A 530 -9.46 -9.33 28.60
N ARG A 531 -9.33 -10.67 28.62
CA ARG A 531 -10.39 -11.62 28.24
C ARG A 531 -11.77 -11.28 28.80
N PRO A 532 -11.96 -10.98 30.10
CA PRO A 532 -13.29 -10.64 30.61
C PRO A 532 -13.90 -9.41 29.94
N ALA A 533 -13.09 -8.39 29.64
CA ALA A 533 -13.54 -7.18 28.97
C ALA A 533 -13.80 -7.40 27.48
N ILE A 534 -12.92 -8.18 26.82
CA ILE A 534 -13.06 -8.56 25.40
C ILE A 534 -14.37 -9.34 25.19
N GLN A 535 -14.66 -10.30 26.08
CA GLN A 535 -15.89 -11.10 26.03
C GLN A 535 -17.16 -10.28 26.31
N GLN A 536 -17.04 -9.21 27.09
CA GLN A 536 -18.13 -8.26 27.33
C GLN A 536 -18.31 -7.24 26.19
N GLY A 537 -17.42 -7.24 25.18
CA GLY A 537 -17.49 -6.29 24.07
C GLY A 537 -17.07 -4.87 24.45
N ILE A 538 -16.27 -4.69 25.51
CA ILE A 538 -15.85 -3.36 25.96
C ILE A 538 -14.86 -2.75 24.96
N PRO A 539 -15.13 -1.57 24.39
CA PRO A 539 -14.22 -0.90 23.44
C PRO A 539 -12.85 -0.59 24.07
N VAL A 540 -11.79 -0.80 23.30
CA VAL A 540 -10.40 -0.48 23.66
C VAL A 540 -9.94 0.71 22.82
N ILE A 541 -9.59 1.81 23.48
CA ILE A 541 -9.21 3.07 22.84
C ILE A 541 -7.70 3.23 22.90
N GLY A 542 -7.05 3.31 21.75
CA GLY A 542 -5.62 3.60 21.63
C GLY A 542 -5.35 5.02 21.15
N LEU A 543 -4.27 5.63 21.66
CA LEU A 543 -3.80 6.95 21.24
C LEU A 543 -2.58 6.89 20.32
N GLU A 544 -1.86 5.76 20.36
CA GLU A 544 -0.67 5.50 19.56
C GLU A 544 -1.05 4.63 18.36
N PRO A 545 -1.09 5.19 17.13
CA PRO A 545 -1.56 4.46 15.94
C PRO A 545 -0.72 3.21 15.62
N SER A 546 0.59 3.23 15.91
CA SER A 546 1.45 2.07 15.71
C SER A 546 1.08 0.90 16.66
N CYS A 547 0.69 1.18 17.91
CA CYS A 547 0.18 0.15 18.83
C CYS A 547 -1.21 -0.34 18.39
N VAL A 548 -2.10 0.55 17.95
CA VAL A 548 -3.43 0.16 17.46
C VAL A 548 -3.31 -0.78 16.26
N THR A 549 -2.35 -0.53 15.36
CA THR A 549 -2.08 -1.42 14.22
C THR A 549 -1.67 -2.82 14.66
N VAL A 550 -0.98 -2.99 15.80
CA VAL A 550 -0.67 -4.33 16.31
C VAL A 550 -1.96 -5.10 16.58
N PHE A 551 -2.95 -4.47 17.21
CA PHE A 551 -4.22 -5.13 17.51
C PHE A 551 -5.10 -5.31 16.27
N ARG A 552 -5.11 -4.32 15.37
CA ARG A 552 -5.99 -4.33 14.19
C ARG A 552 -5.46 -5.15 13.01
N ASP A 553 -4.16 -5.40 12.94
CA ASP A 553 -3.52 -6.01 11.77
C ASP A 553 -2.54 -7.15 12.14
N GLU A 554 -1.53 -6.88 12.96
CA GLU A 554 -0.44 -7.86 13.18
C GLU A 554 -0.85 -9.05 14.05
N MET A 555 -1.67 -8.83 15.07
CA MET A 555 -1.98 -9.80 16.11
C MET A 555 -2.71 -11.03 15.56
N THR A 556 -3.68 -10.86 14.67
CA THR A 556 -4.43 -11.98 14.08
C THR A 556 -3.60 -12.80 13.10
N ASN A 557 -2.52 -12.21 12.55
CA ASN A 557 -1.56 -12.92 11.73
C ASN A 557 -0.52 -13.69 12.57
N LEU A 558 -0.16 -13.19 13.77
CA LEU A 558 0.78 -13.85 14.68
C LEU A 558 0.11 -14.89 15.60
N ILE A 559 -1.16 -14.69 15.95
CA ILE A 559 -1.97 -15.60 16.77
C ILE A 559 -3.23 -15.97 15.98
N HIS A 560 -3.03 -16.66 14.86
CA HIS A 560 -4.12 -17.03 13.97
C HIS A 560 -5.13 -17.99 14.66
N GLY A 561 -6.41 -17.84 14.30
CA GLY A 561 -7.49 -18.68 14.82
C GLY A 561 -7.97 -18.37 16.24
N ASP A 562 -7.35 -17.42 16.95
CA ASP A 562 -7.79 -17.03 18.29
C ASP A 562 -9.00 -16.06 18.23
N GLU A 563 -10.12 -16.49 18.81
CA GLU A 563 -11.36 -15.72 18.81
C GLU A 563 -11.30 -14.47 19.70
N ASP A 564 -10.54 -14.49 20.80
CA ASP A 564 -10.33 -13.28 21.62
C ASP A 564 -9.46 -12.27 20.87
N ALA A 565 -8.50 -12.71 20.05
CA ALA A 565 -7.73 -11.84 19.16
C ALA A 565 -8.62 -11.17 18.11
N LYS A 566 -9.50 -11.92 17.42
CA LYS A 566 -10.48 -11.36 16.47
C LYS A 566 -11.43 -10.37 17.13
N ARG A 567 -11.92 -10.68 18.33
CA ARG A 567 -12.77 -9.76 19.11
C ARG A 567 -12.01 -8.48 19.45
N LEU A 568 -10.78 -8.58 19.95
CA LEU A 568 -9.97 -7.40 20.29
C LEU A 568 -9.65 -6.55 19.06
N GLN A 569 -9.36 -7.17 17.91
CA GLN A 569 -9.20 -6.47 16.62
C GLN A 569 -10.43 -5.60 16.31
N GLN A 570 -11.63 -6.16 16.43
CA GLN A 570 -12.90 -5.45 16.14
C GLN A 570 -13.29 -4.42 17.21
N GLN A 571 -12.78 -4.58 18.44
CA GLN A 571 -13.10 -3.71 19.58
C GLN A 571 -12.05 -2.60 19.79
N THR A 572 -10.97 -2.57 19.00
CA THR A 572 -9.92 -1.56 19.13
C THR A 572 -10.20 -0.38 18.21
N PHE A 573 -10.24 0.82 18.79
CA PHE A 573 -10.47 2.08 18.10
C PHE A 573 -9.36 3.08 18.42
N LEU A 574 -9.06 3.96 17.46
CA LEU A 574 -8.47 5.24 17.78
C LEU A 574 -9.49 6.13 18.50
N LEU A 575 -9.01 7.16 19.20
CA LEU A 575 -9.89 8.09 19.90
C LEU A 575 -10.90 8.75 18.94
N SER A 576 -10.44 9.24 17.79
CA SER A 576 -11.30 9.87 16.78
C SER A 576 -12.35 8.91 16.21
N GLU A 577 -11.94 7.69 15.85
CA GLU A 577 -12.86 6.65 15.38
C GLU A 577 -13.95 6.36 16.40
N PHE A 578 -13.57 6.23 17.67
CA PHE A 578 -14.52 5.98 18.74
C PHE A 578 -15.50 7.13 18.93
N LEU A 579 -15.00 8.38 18.95
CA LEU A 579 -15.85 9.56 19.09
C LEU A 579 -16.86 9.67 17.94
N GLU A 580 -16.43 9.46 16.70
CA GLU A 580 -17.32 9.51 15.54
C GLU A 580 -18.33 8.37 15.49
N GLN A 581 -17.91 7.14 15.83
CA GLN A 581 -18.74 5.95 15.63
C GLN A 581 -19.61 5.58 16.84
N LYS A 582 -19.18 5.93 18.05
CA LYS A 582 -19.82 5.49 19.30
C LYS A 582 -20.31 6.65 20.16
N ALA A 583 -19.69 7.82 20.07
CA ALA A 583 -20.05 9.01 20.84
C ALA A 583 -20.59 10.15 19.94
N GLY A 584 -21.37 9.82 18.91
CA GLY A 584 -21.77 10.78 17.87
C GLY A 584 -22.50 12.04 18.36
N ASP A 585 -23.17 11.98 19.51
CA ASP A 585 -23.86 13.12 20.13
C ASP A 585 -22.93 14.05 20.93
N TYR A 586 -21.66 13.65 21.12
CA TYR A 586 -20.68 14.43 21.88
C TYR A 586 -20.39 15.77 21.19
N GLN A 587 -20.58 16.86 21.94
CA GLN A 587 -20.35 18.20 21.46
C GLN A 587 -18.87 18.58 21.64
N ILE A 588 -18.11 18.49 20.55
CA ILE A 588 -16.69 18.83 20.56
C ILE A 588 -16.51 20.34 20.78
N PRO A 589 -15.69 20.76 21.76
CA PRO A 589 -15.42 22.18 22.00
C PRO A 589 -14.80 22.88 20.78
N GLN A 590 -15.19 24.14 20.57
CA GLN A 590 -14.68 24.96 19.48
C GLN A 590 -13.31 25.57 19.81
N LEU A 591 -12.39 25.52 18.86
CA LEU A 591 -11.03 26.02 18.95
C LEU A 591 -10.65 26.80 17.69
N LYS A 592 -10.75 28.14 17.75
CA LYS A 592 -10.40 29.02 16.63
C LYS A 592 -8.89 29.30 16.59
N ARG A 593 -8.12 28.37 16.02
CA ARG A 593 -6.68 28.51 15.79
C ARG A 593 -6.26 27.87 14.47
N GLN A 594 -5.11 28.31 13.97
CA GLN A 594 -4.43 27.63 12.89
C GLN A 594 -3.72 26.37 13.39
N ALA A 595 -3.72 25.30 12.60
CA ALA A 595 -3.00 24.08 12.91
C ALA A 595 -2.29 23.47 11.68
N VAL A 596 -1.09 22.97 11.91
CA VAL A 596 -0.36 22.13 10.96
C VAL A 596 -0.46 20.69 11.47
N VAL A 597 -1.03 19.81 10.66
CA VAL A 597 -1.37 18.44 11.06
C VAL A 597 -0.50 17.44 10.31
N HIS A 598 0.24 16.63 11.07
CA HIS A 598 0.99 15.49 10.57
C HIS A 598 0.30 14.19 10.94
N GLY A 599 -0.36 13.57 9.97
CA GLY A 599 -0.92 12.23 10.14
C GLY A 599 0.18 11.18 10.31
N HIS A 600 0.07 10.37 11.36
CA HIS A 600 1.01 9.27 11.62
C HIS A 600 1.01 8.25 10.45
N CYS A 601 2.18 7.66 10.15
CA CYS A 601 2.31 6.79 8.97
C CYS A 601 1.35 5.57 9.01
N HIS A 602 1.08 5.02 10.19
CA HIS A 602 0.10 3.95 10.38
C HIS A 602 -1.37 4.41 10.19
N HIS A 603 -1.69 5.70 10.39
CA HIS A 603 -2.98 6.25 9.97
C HIS A 603 -3.09 6.24 8.45
N LYS A 604 -2.06 6.78 7.78
CA LYS A 604 -2.00 6.88 6.32
C LYS A 604 -1.96 5.53 5.60
N SER A 605 -1.56 4.45 6.28
CA SER A 605 -1.44 3.12 5.68
C SER A 605 -2.59 2.16 5.98
N THR A 606 -2.92 1.96 7.26
CA THR A 606 -3.73 0.80 7.71
C THR A 606 -4.97 1.19 8.49
N LEU A 607 -4.97 2.36 9.14
CA LEU A 607 -6.05 2.76 10.05
C LEU A 607 -7.00 3.79 9.47
N GLN A 608 -6.66 4.44 8.34
CA GLN A 608 -7.43 5.53 7.73
C GLN A 608 -7.38 6.82 8.59
N PHE A 609 -7.49 8.00 7.97
CA PHE A 609 -7.36 9.32 8.66
C PHE A 609 -8.68 10.12 8.67
N GLU A 610 -9.72 9.58 8.06
CA GLU A 610 -11.01 10.24 7.82
C GLU A 610 -11.74 10.56 9.13
N ALA A 611 -11.60 9.72 10.15
CA ALA A 611 -12.16 9.98 11.47
C ALA A 611 -11.45 11.16 12.17
N GLU A 612 -10.11 11.22 12.10
CA GLU A 612 -9.33 12.35 12.62
C GLU A 612 -9.72 13.65 11.93
N GLU A 613 -9.82 13.65 10.61
CA GLU A 613 -10.21 14.84 9.85
C GLU A 613 -11.63 15.33 10.23
N LYS A 614 -12.57 14.41 10.42
CA LYS A 614 -13.94 14.74 10.88
C LYS A 614 -13.92 15.37 12.27
N VAL A 615 -13.16 14.82 13.21
CA VAL A 615 -13.01 15.37 14.56
C VAL A 615 -12.35 16.74 14.52
N LEU A 616 -11.24 16.89 13.80
CA LEU A 616 -10.55 18.17 13.60
C LEU A 616 -11.49 19.22 13.00
N ARG A 617 -12.29 18.86 11.99
CA ARG A 617 -13.29 19.77 11.41
C ARG A 617 -14.34 20.20 12.43
N LYS A 618 -14.82 19.28 13.28
CA LYS A 618 -15.79 19.59 14.34
C LYS A 618 -15.23 20.52 15.42
N THR A 619 -13.91 20.54 15.64
CA THR A 619 -13.29 21.52 16.56
C THR A 619 -13.31 22.96 16.02
N GLY A 620 -13.58 23.17 14.71
CA GLY A 620 -13.53 24.52 14.12
C GLY A 620 -12.11 25.07 13.90
N LEU A 621 -11.08 24.21 13.95
CA LEU A 621 -9.71 24.56 13.59
C LEU A 621 -9.59 24.92 12.11
N GLU A 622 -8.75 25.91 11.81
CA GLU A 622 -8.26 26.16 10.45
C GLU A 622 -6.97 25.34 10.29
N TYR A 623 -7.03 24.19 9.62
CA TYR A 623 -5.90 23.27 9.60
C TYR A 623 -5.43 22.90 8.19
N GLN A 624 -4.14 22.58 8.10
CA GLN A 624 -3.51 21.99 6.91
C GLN A 624 -2.98 20.60 7.26
N ILE A 625 -3.51 19.57 6.61
CA ILE A 625 -2.95 18.22 6.69
C ILE A 625 -1.77 18.12 5.72
N LEU A 626 -0.60 17.76 6.24
CA LEU A 626 0.62 17.63 5.45
C LEU A 626 0.69 16.27 4.74
N ASP A 627 0.96 16.28 3.44
CA ASP A 627 1.36 15.08 2.72
C ASP A 627 2.86 14.78 2.86
N SER A 628 3.30 14.59 4.11
CA SER A 628 4.73 14.45 4.40
C SER A 628 5.28 13.03 4.25
N GLY A 629 4.44 12.03 4.05
CA GLY A 629 4.76 10.60 4.08
C GLY A 629 5.30 10.07 5.42
N CYS A 630 6.43 10.59 5.90
CA CYS A 630 7.11 10.17 7.12
C CYS A 630 7.67 11.37 7.90
N CYS A 631 7.70 11.29 9.24
CA CYS A 631 8.35 12.28 10.09
C CYS A 631 9.89 12.16 10.14
N GLY A 632 10.46 11.08 9.60
CA GLY A 632 11.89 10.78 9.67
C GLY A 632 12.34 10.03 10.93
N MET A 633 11.43 9.81 11.88
CA MET A 633 11.70 9.06 13.10
C MET A 633 11.26 7.60 13.00
N ALA A 634 10.01 7.34 12.59
CA ALA A 634 9.43 5.99 12.48
C ALA A 634 9.83 5.06 13.63
N GLY A 635 9.52 5.47 14.86
CA GLY A 635 9.93 4.79 16.07
C GLY A 635 11.45 4.93 16.30
N ALA A 636 12.14 3.78 16.40
CA ALA A 636 13.56 3.76 16.71
C ALA A 636 14.45 4.13 15.51
N PHE A 637 13.95 4.00 14.28
CA PHE A 637 14.72 4.18 13.04
C PHE A 637 15.52 5.49 13.05
N GLY A 638 14.86 6.62 13.29
CA GLY A 638 15.52 7.93 13.32
C GLY A 638 16.50 8.12 14.48
N TYR A 639 16.42 7.29 15.53
CA TYR A 639 17.37 7.31 16.65
C TYR A 639 18.66 6.56 16.33
N GLU A 640 18.63 5.54 15.48
CA GLU A 640 19.81 4.73 15.17
C GLU A 640 20.89 5.56 14.49
N ARG A 641 22.16 5.28 14.86
CA ARG A 641 23.31 6.03 14.34
C ARG A 641 23.38 5.99 12.82
N ASP A 642 23.17 4.80 12.25
CA ASP A 642 23.42 4.53 10.83
C ASP A 642 22.22 4.95 9.95
N HIS A 643 21.06 5.19 10.57
CA HIS A 643 19.84 5.64 9.87
C HIS A 643 19.60 7.15 9.97
N TYR A 644 20.32 7.85 10.86
CA TYR A 644 20.10 9.27 11.14
C TYR A 644 20.01 10.14 9.88
N ALA A 645 20.95 9.99 8.95
CA ALA A 645 21.00 10.82 7.74
C ALA A 645 19.77 10.61 6.85
N VAL A 646 19.36 9.36 6.66
CA VAL A 646 18.16 8.99 5.89
C VAL A 646 16.90 9.51 6.59
N GLY A 647 16.81 9.34 7.91
CA GLY A 647 15.70 9.85 8.72
C GLY A 647 15.54 11.37 8.60
N ILE A 648 16.65 12.13 8.69
CA ILE A 648 16.62 13.58 8.48
C ILE A 648 16.13 13.92 7.07
N LYS A 649 16.70 13.31 6.02
CA LYS A 649 16.24 13.54 4.65
C LYS A 649 14.74 13.29 4.48
N CYS A 650 14.20 12.22 5.09
CA CYS A 650 12.77 11.93 5.07
C CYS A 650 11.94 13.07 5.70
N GLY A 651 12.33 13.55 6.88
CA GLY A 651 11.64 14.65 7.56
C GLY A 651 11.76 15.99 6.82
N GLU A 652 12.89 16.22 6.15
CA GLU A 652 13.19 17.45 5.38
C GLU A 652 12.37 17.57 4.09
N ARG A 653 11.73 16.50 3.59
CA ARG A 653 10.90 16.56 2.39
C ARG A 653 9.70 17.51 2.55
N VAL A 654 9.02 17.46 3.70
CA VAL A 654 7.77 18.21 3.93
C VAL A 654 7.59 18.65 5.37
N LEU A 655 7.70 17.73 6.35
CA LEU A 655 7.32 18.00 7.74
C LEU A 655 8.20 19.07 8.41
N LEU A 656 9.52 18.89 8.37
CA LEU A 656 10.45 19.80 9.04
C LEU A 656 10.43 21.22 8.42
N PRO A 657 10.36 21.39 7.08
CA PRO A 657 10.08 22.69 6.48
C PRO A 657 8.77 23.31 6.98
N ALA A 658 7.66 22.57 6.93
CA ALA A 658 6.34 23.08 7.31
C ALA A 658 6.29 23.55 8.77
N ILE A 659 6.92 22.82 9.69
CA ILE A 659 7.03 23.23 11.11
C ILE A 659 7.85 24.52 11.25
N ARG A 660 8.96 24.66 10.52
CA ARG A 660 9.81 25.85 10.60
C ARG A 660 9.13 27.10 10.03
N THR A 661 8.24 26.93 9.06
CA THR A 661 7.47 28.03 8.45
C THR A 661 6.16 28.35 9.18
N ALA A 662 5.67 27.45 10.04
CA ALA A 662 4.43 27.64 10.78
C ALA A 662 4.49 28.90 11.67
N SER A 663 3.37 29.62 11.77
CA SER A 663 3.29 30.81 12.61
C SER A 663 3.48 30.45 14.09
N LYS A 664 4.05 31.34 14.90
CA LYS A 664 4.29 31.07 16.35
C LYS A 664 3.02 30.76 17.14
N GLY A 665 1.84 31.13 16.63
CA GLY A 665 0.54 30.85 17.23
C GLY A 665 -0.16 29.59 16.70
N ALA A 666 0.38 28.97 15.64
CA ALA A 666 -0.18 27.74 15.06
C ALA A 666 0.08 26.54 15.98
N LEU A 667 -0.91 25.65 16.06
CA LEU A 667 -0.75 24.35 16.72
C LEU A 667 -0.02 23.39 15.79
N ILE A 668 0.92 22.64 16.33
CA ILE A 668 1.51 21.49 15.63
C ILE A 668 0.86 20.24 16.20
N ILE A 669 0.07 19.56 15.37
CA ILE A 669 -0.66 18.35 15.74
C ILE A 669 0.02 17.18 15.06
N ALA A 670 0.45 16.20 15.85
CA ALA A 670 1.00 14.95 15.37
C ALA A 670 0.53 13.82 16.28
N ASP A 671 0.11 12.71 15.69
CA ASP A 671 -0.36 11.56 16.45
C ASP A 671 0.80 10.63 16.81
N GLY A 672 0.66 10.00 17.97
CA GLY A 672 1.64 9.04 18.46
C GLY A 672 2.97 9.67 18.92
N PHE A 673 3.94 8.81 19.14
CA PHE A 673 5.27 9.16 19.62
C PHE A 673 6.30 8.85 18.54
N SER A 674 7.06 9.87 18.11
CA SER A 674 8.08 9.73 17.06
C SER A 674 9.37 10.44 17.42
#